data_AF-A0A9P4GLP3-F1
#
_entry.id   AF-A0A9P4GLP3-F1
#
_cell.length_a   1.000
_cell.length_b   1.000
_cell.length_c   1.000
_cell.angle_alpha   90.00
_cell.angle_beta   90.00
_cell.angle_gamma   90.00
#
_symmetry.space_group_name_H-M   'P 1'
#
loop_
_entity.id
_entity.type
_entity.pdbx_description
1 polymer ?
#
loop_
_entity_poly.entity_id
_entity_poly.type
_entity_poly.pdbx_seq_one_letter_code
_entity_poly.pdbx_strand_id
1 'polypeptide(L)'
;MRGFLLPLLATATMSRASAIPSDTSSSKRAVGSWDDAYTKATAALAKLSQNDKIGIVTGVGWQGGNCVGNTKAASSIGYPSLCLQDGPLGVRYVQGVTAFAAGIHAASTWDVNLVRERGAFLGAESKQLGVHVQLGPSAGPLGKFAQGGRNWEGFGSDPYLQGIMMAQTIEGMQESGVQATAKHFILNEQELNRETMSADLYVWPFMDAIKSNVAAFMCSYNKINGAWACENDGIMNKLLKDELGFRGYIMSDWNAQHTTLGSANGGLDMTMPGTDFEKKNVYWGPQLQSAINNRQVQQSRLDDMVKRILAAWYLLGQDKNYPTATFNSWKIGSRDVGGNHKTNARAMARDGIVLLKNTNSVLPFNKPKSIAVIGSDSIVAPKGANACVDRGCNDGTLAMGWGSGSVEFPYLIAPLDAIKAQAQKDSTTITSSPNDNAQQGASAAQNADIAVVCINSAGGEGYITVEGNAGDRKNLDPWHNGNELVKAVAAVNKKTVVVVHSVGPVIMEPWIDNPNVVAVVWAGLPGQESGNGLVDILYGAASPSGKLPYTIAKRPEDYGTAIARGNDAAWDLFVDYRHFDKQNIAPRFEFGFGLSYTNFTYSDLGVSGAPTAGLATGAKGPGGPADLWETVATVTAKVANSGGVAGAEVPQLYLGYPAAASTPSKQLRGFAKLKLEAGASGTATFKLRRRDLSIWDEKTKQWSVVSGEYGVFVGSSSRDVSLPSRYRTLTFIHPSPLNMLPQIMKPSTIRSASVLGQITKNRVQARYLATVQSNTARDIPKPQRKATPISHERATFTIKNGPIFTGKSFGAKTNISGEAVFTTSLVGYPESMSDPSYRGQILVFTQPLIGNYGVPSAARDEHGLLRYFESPNIQASGIVVQDYALKHSHWTAVESLAEWCAREGVPAISGVDTREVVTYLREQGSSLARITIGEEYDADEDEAYVDPEAINLVRRVSTKAPFHVSSSLGDMHVALLDCGVKENILRSLVTRGASVTCFPFDYPIHKVAHHFDGVFISNGPGDPTHCTSTVYNLRKLFETSQIPVMGICMGHQLIALAAGAKTIKLKYGNRAHNIPALDLTTGKCHITSQNHGYAVDPTTLSSDWREYFTNLNDQSNEGLIHNSRPIFSAQFHPEAKGGPLDSAYLFDKYIENVQQYKDHQATFSDRNNKPSPLLVDLLSKERVGVHPDAPDVDGHAGGQVRHEVVIDGPVAPPYQPITQKPVAAAA
;
A
#
# COMPACT_ATOMS: atom_id res chain seq x y z
N MET A 1 -35.37 -35.05 -53.04
CA MET A 1 -34.33 -35.04 -54.11
C MET A 1 -33.35 -33.92 -53.79
N ARG A 2 -32.02 -34.18 -53.72
CA ARG A 2 -30.92 -33.19 -53.49
C ARG A 2 -31.04 -32.38 -52.17
N GLY A 3 -29.97 -31.90 -51.53
CA GLY A 3 -28.52 -32.07 -51.71
C GLY A 3 -27.78 -31.48 -50.49
N PHE A 4 -26.51 -31.86 -50.25
CA PHE A 4 -25.75 -31.57 -49.01
C PHE A 4 -24.84 -30.31 -49.09
N LEU A 5 -24.39 -29.87 -47.89
CA LEU A 5 -23.08 -29.25 -47.56
C LEU A 5 -22.84 -27.71 -47.60
N LEU A 6 -21.99 -27.32 -46.63
CA LEU A 6 -21.28 -26.03 -46.41
C LEU A 6 -19.89 -26.05 -47.13
N PRO A 7 -18.90 -25.11 -46.95
CA PRO A 7 -18.84 -23.83 -46.21
C PRO A 7 -18.15 -22.64 -46.95
N LEU A 8 -17.93 -21.54 -46.20
CA LEU A 8 -16.66 -20.76 -46.06
C LEU A 8 -16.57 -19.32 -46.64
N LEU A 9 -15.76 -18.52 -45.93
CA LEU A 9 -15.13 -17.23 -46.30
C LEU A 9 -16.01 -15.99 -46.58
N ALA A 10 -16.27 -15.22 -45.51
CA ALA A 10 -16.32 -13.76 -45.57
C ALA A 10 -15.46 -13.19 -44.42
N THR A 11 -14.36 -12.51 -44.74
CA THR A 11 -13.42 -11.99 -43.73
C THR A 11 -13.94 -10.71 -43.08
N ALA A 12 -14.21 -10.75 -41.78
CA ALA A 12 -14.54 -9.55 -41.01
C ALA A 12 -13.27 -8.70 -40.79
N THR A 13 -13.15 -7.59 -41.52
CA THR A 13 -12.16 -6.55 -41.23
C THR A 13 -12.56 -5.86 -39.92
N MET A 14 -11.79 -6.10 -38.86
CA MET A 14 -11.96 -5.38 -37.58
C MET A 14 -11.77 -3.88 -37.81
N SER A 15 -12.87 -3.13 -37.76
CA SER A 15 -12.78 -1.68 -37.62
C SER A 15 -12.15 -1.38 -36.26
N ARG A 16 -10.92 -0.84 -36.27
CA ARG A 16 -10.26 -0.37 -35.06
C ARG A 16 -11.15 0.70 -34.43
N ALA A 17 -11.41 0.58 -33.13
CA ALA A 17 -11.79 1.73 -32.32
C ALA A 17 -10.61 2.70 -32.27
N SER A 18 -10.49 3.54 -33.29
CA SER A 18 -9.49 4.61 -33.35
C SER A 18 -9.67 5.52 -32.13
N ALA A 19 -8.57 6.04 -31.60
CA ALA A 19 -8.62 7.13 -30.65
C ALA A 19 -9.50 8.26 -31.21
N ILE A 20 -10.40 8.77 -30.37
CA ILE A 20 -11.22 9.95 -30.70
C ILE A 20 -10.24 11.13 -30.89
N PRO A 21 -10.28 11.86 -32.02
CA PRO A 21 -9.45 13.03 -32.20
C PRO A 21 -9.77 14.07 -31.11
N SER A 22 -8.74 14.52 -30.40
CA SER A 22 -8.87 15.49 -29.29
C SER A 22 -9.04 16.93 -29.81
N ASP A 23 -9.92 17.12 -30.79
CA ASP A 23 -9.95 18.33 -31.63
C ASP A 23 -11.38 18.86 -31.86
N THR A 24 -12.07 19.11 -30.74
CA THR A 24 -13.02 20.22 -30.66
C THR A 24 -12.52 21.21 -29.63
N SER A 25 -11.72 22.17 -30.08
CA SER A 25 -11.22 23.26 -29.25
C SER A 25 -12.36 24.20 -28.84
N SER A 26 -13.13 23.83 -27.81
CA SER A 26 -13.92 24.80 -27.06
C SER A 26 -12.93 25.80 -26.45
N SER A 27 -12.89 27.01 -27.00
CA SER A 27 -11.92 28.02 -26.60
C SER A 27 -12.13 28.34 -25.12
N LYS A 28 -11.20 27.93 -24.26
CA LYS A 28 -11.28 28.15 -22.81
C LYS A 28 -11.56 29.63 -22.55
N ARG A 29 -12.68 29.90 -21.90
CA ARG A 29 -13.04 31.27 -21.54
C ARG A 29 -12.06 31.75 -20.46
N ALA A 30 -11.17 32.66 -20.84
CA ALA A 30 -10.30 33.31 -19.87
C ALA A 30 -11.15 34.02 -18.81
N VAL A 31 -10.98 33.61 -17.55
CA VAL A 31 -11.41 34.39 -16.38
C VAL A 31 -10.63 35.70 -16.37
N GLY A 32 -11.28 36.82 -16.03
CA GLY A 32 -10.63 38.13 -16.01
C GLY A 32 -9.56 38.25 -14.92
N SER A 33 -8.76 39.32 -14.96
CA SER A 33 -7.91 39.65 -13.80
C SER A 33 -8.74 40.29 -12.69
N TRP A 34 -8.30 40.10 -11.43
CA TRP A 34 -8.92 40.81 -10.30
C TRP A 34 -8.73 42.33 -10.39
N ASP A 35 -7.70 42.83 -11.07
CA ASP A 35 -7.44 44.27 -11.18
C ASP A 35 -8.34 44.95 -12.22
N ASP A 36 -8.63 44.30 -13.35
CA ASP A 36 -9.69 44.72 -14.27
C ASP A 36 -11.05 44.73 -13.56
N ALA A 37 -11.33 43.67 -12.79
CA ALA A 37 -12.57 43.52 -12.03
C ALA A 37 -12.73 44.60 -10.95
N TYR A 38 -11.67 44.90 -10.18
CA TYR A 38 -11.65 45.97 -9.18
C TYR A 38 -11.74 47.37 -9.80
N THR A 39 -11.17 47.56 -10.98
CA THR A 39 -11.27 48.81 -11.75
C THR A 39 -12.73 49.07 -12.16
N LYS A 40 -13.39 48.07 -12.78
CA LYS A 40 -14.83 48.14 -13.09
C LYS A 40 -15.67 48.32 -11.83
N ALA A 41 -15.42 47.55 -10.77
CA ALA A 41 -16.17 47.61 -9.51
C ALA A 41 -16.05 48.99 -8.84
N THR A 42 -14.89 49.63 -8.89
CA THR A 42 -14.69 51.00 -8.39
C THR A 42 -15.45 52.03 -9.23
N ALA A 43 -15.44 51.91 -10.57
CA ALA A 43 -16.20 52.77 -11.47
C ALA A 43 -17.73 52.59 -11.38
N ALA A 44 -18.18 51.40 -10.97
CA ALA A 44 -19.59 51.09 -10.70
C ALA A 44 -20.03 51.61 -9.31
N LEU A 45 -19.23 51.37 -8.27
CA LEU A 45 -19.48 51.81 -6.89
C LEU A 45 -19.73 53.34 -6.80
N ALA A 46 -19.01 54.12 -7.60
CA ALA A 46 -19.17 55.58 -7.67
C ALA A 46 -20.54 56.06 -8.21
N LYS A 47 -21.36 55.16 -8.78
CA LYS A 47 -22.70 55.45 -9.31
C LYS A 47 -23.84 54.98 -8.39
N LEU A 48 -23.52 54.32 -7.29
CA LEU A 48 -24.50 53.69 -6.40
C LEU A 48 -24.94 54.63 -5.29
N SER A 49 -26.26 54.71 -5.09
CA SER A 49 -26.83 55.29 -3.88
C SER A 49 -26.55 54.42 -2.66
N GLN A 50 -26.68 54.98 -1.46
CA GLN A 50 -26.53 54.20 -0.23
C GLN A 50 -27.54 53.04 -0.14
N ASN A 51 -28.77 53.24 -0.65
CA ASN A 51 -29.79 52.20 -0.70
C ASN A 51 -29.39 51.05 -1.65
N ASP A 52 -28.76 51.35 -2.79
CA ASP A 52 -28.23 50.32 -3.69
C ASP A 52 -27.12 49.52 -3.00
N LYS A 53 -26.16 50.22 -2.37
CA LYS A 53 -25.05 49.59 -1.62
C LYS A 53 -25.57 48.64 -0.54
N ILE A 54 -26.48 49.11 0.31
CA ILE A 54 -27.14 48.30 1.35
C ILE A 54 -27.94 47.13 0.75
N GLY A 55 -28.57 47.33 -0.41
CA GLY A 55 -29.33 46.30 -1.13
C GLY A 55 -28.48 45.20 -1.78
N ILE A 56 -27.23 45.51 -2.16
CA ILE A 56 -26.28 44.53 -2.72
C ILE A 56 -25.73 43.61 -1.62
N VAL A 57 -25.46 44.14 -0.42
CA VAL A 57 -24.88 43.36 0.71
C VAL A 57 -25.92 42.61 1.55
N THR A 58 -27.21 42.97 1.44
CA THR A 58 -28.29 42.37 2.24
C THR A 58 -29.16 41.45 1.38
N GLY A 59 -29.27 40.18 1.77
CA GLY A 59 -30.26 39.28 1.19
C GLY A 59 -31.70 39.76 1.37
N VAL A 60 -32.60 39.36 0.47
CA VAL A 60 -34.02 39.79 0.46
C VAL A 60 -34.89 39.09 1.52
N GLY A 61 -34.31 38.23 2.36
CA GLY A 61 -34.97 37.42 3.36
C GLY A 61 -35.27 36.00 2.90
N TRP A 62 -35.47 35.09 3.86
CA TRP A 62 -35.75 33.69 3.57
C TRP A 62 -36.98 33.55 2.67
N GLN A 63 -36.84 32.80 1.56
CA GLN A 63 -37.86 32.67 0.51
C GLN A 63 -38.38 34.00 -0.08
N GLY A 64 -37.62 35.09 0.03
CA GLY A 64 -37.97 36.41 -0.52
C GLY A 64 -37.68 36.58 -2.02
N GLY A 65 -37.00 35.61 -2.65
CA GLY A 65 -36.64 35.60 -4.06
C GLY A 65 -36.85 34.23 -4.72
N ASN A 66 -36.40 34.08 -5.97
CA ASN A 66 -36.50 32.83 -6.72
C ASN A 66 -35.48 31.77 -6.29
N CYS A 67 -34.33 32.21 -5.76
CA CYS A 67 -33.20 31.35 -5.43
C CYS A 67 -33.09 31.16 -3.90
N VAL A 68 -32.27 30.20 -3.47
CA VAL A 68 -32.02 29.90 -2.04
C VAL A 68 -31.46 31.13 -1.29
N GLY A 69 -30.69 31.97 -1.99
CA GLY A 69 -30.43 33.36 -1.60
C GLY A 69 -30.60 34.32 -2.78
N ASN A 70 -31.06 35.54 -2.52
CA ASN A 70 -31.10 36.64 -3.49
C ASN A 70 -30.72 37.98 -2.85
N THR A 71 -29.96 38.84 -3.55
CA THR A 71 -29.73 40.25 -3.16
C THR A 71 -30.69 41.18 -3.90
N LYS A 72 -30.73 42.48 -3.56
CA LYS A 72 -31.47 43.46 -4.38
C LYS A 72 -30.70 43.79 -5.67
N ALA A 73 -31.44 44.18 -6.71
CA ALA A 73 -30.90 44.71 -7.95
C ALA A 73 -30.53 46.20 -7.80
N ALA A 74 -29.56 46.67 -8.59
CA ALA A 74 -29.16 48.08 -8.68
C ALA A 74 -29.13 48.52 -10.15
N SER A 75 -30.25 49.08 -10.61
CA SER A 75 -30.47 49.44 -12.03
C SER A 75 -29.53 50.54 -12.53
N SER A 76 -29.02 51.40 -11.63
CA SER A 76 -28.03 52.45 -11.89
C SER A 76 -26.71 51.96 -12.51
N ILE A 77 -26.40 50.67 -12.37
CA ILE A 77 -25.24 50.00 -12.98
C ILE A 77 -25.61 48.74 -13.79
N GLY A 78 -26.91 48.46 -13.98
CA GLY A 78 -27.38 47.23 -14.63
C GLY A 78 -27.17 45.95 -13.80
N TYR A 79 -26.95 46.05 -12.49
CA TYR A 79 -26.71 44.90 -11.62
C TYR A 79 -28.04 44.21 -11.27
N PRO A 80 -28.19 42.90 -11.56
CA PRO A 80 -29.44 42.17 -11.32
C PRO A 80 -29.64 41.83 -9.83
N SER A 81 -30.79 41.23 -9.50
CA SER A 81 -30.90 40.50 -8.24
C SER A 81 -30.02 39.26 -8.33
N LEU A 82 -28.88 39.26 -7.64
CA LEU A 82 -27.92 38.17 -7.69
C LEU A 82 -28.60 36.89 -7.20
N CYS A 83 -28.51 35.79 -7.97
CA CYS A 83 -29.09 34.50 -7.63
C CYS A 83 -28.04 33.57 -7.05
N LEU A 84 -28.22 33.17 -5.78
CA LEU A 84 -27.37 32.24 -5.05
C LEU A 84 -28.10 30.92 -4.85
N GLN A 85 -27.53 29.80 -5.29
CA GLN A 85 -28.22 28.50 -5.35
C GLN A 85 -27.30 27.33 -4.96
N ASP A 86 -27.84 26.40 -4.17
CA ASP A 86 -27.20 25.10 -3.86
C ASP A 86 -27.13 24.19 -5.10
N GLY A 87 -26.31 23.14 -5.11
CA GLY A 87 -25.32 22.73 -4.11
C GLY A 87 -24.00 22.31 -4.76
N PRO A 88 -23.09 21.61 -4.06
CA PRO A 88 -21.79 21.19 -4.59
C PRO A 88 -21.82 20.12 -5.69
N LEU A 89 -23.00 19.59 -6.08
CA LEU A 89 -23.16 18.44 -6.97
C LEU A 89 -24.33 18.53 -7.98
N GLY A 90 -24.88 19.74 -8.19
CA GLY A 90 -26.02 19.99 -9.09
C GLY A 90 -26.75 21.27 -8.67
N VAL A 91 -27.85 21.64 -9.34
CA VAL A 91 -28.64 22.81 -8.95
C VAL A 91 -29.90 22.38 -8.18
N ARG A 92 -29.93 22.67 -6.88
CA ARG A 92 -30.99 22.26 -5.93
C ARG A 92 -32.34 22.88 -6.29
N TYR A 93 -33.42 22.16 -5.98
CA TYR A 93 -34.82 22.58 -6.19
C TYR A 93 -35.24 22.84 -7.66
N VAL A 94 -34.52 22.24 -8.62
CA VAL A 94 -34.87 22.22 -10.04
C VAL A 94 -34.87 20.77 -10.52
N GLN A 95 -35.84 20.36 -11.34
CA GLN A 95 -35.87 19.04 -11.97
C GLN A 95 -35.29 19.12 -13.40
N GLY A 96 -34.67 18.03 -13.90
CA GLY A 96 -34.05 18.00 -15.24
C GLY A 96 -32.61 18.53 -15.31
N VAL A 97 -32.07 18.98 -14.17
CA VAL A 97 -30.64 19.20 -13.92
C VAL A 97 -29.90 17.86 -13.78
N THR A 98 -28.59 17.87 -13.88
CA THR A 98 -27.76 16.68 -13.57
C THR A 98 -27.51 16.58 -12.07
N ALA A 99 -27.81 15.41 -11.50
CA ALA A 99 -27.36 15.00 -10.18
C ALA A 99 -26.00 14.31 -10.31
N PHE A 100 -24.93 15.11 -10.23
CA PHE A 100 -23.54 14.65 -10.33
C PHE A 100 -23.14 13.80 -9.11
N ALA A 101 -22.08 13.01 -9.25
CA ALA A 101 -21.46 12.33 -8.11
C ALA A 101 -21.03 13.33 -7.02
N ALA A 102 -21.08 12.91 -5.76
CA ALA A 102 -20.72 13.74 -4.61
C ALA A 102 -19.24 14.18 -4.64
N GLY A 103 -18.89 15.21 -3.87
CA GLY A 103 -17.50 15.67 -3.74
C GLY A 103 -16.55 14.54 -3.35
N ILE A 104 -16.98 13.69 -2.42
CA ILE A 104 -16.17 12.58 -1.93
C ILE A 104 -15.94 11.48 -2.97
N HIS A 105 -16.94 11.23 -3.82
CA HIS A 105 -16.83 10.26 -4.91
C HIS A 105 -15.99 10.81 -6.06
N ALA A 106 -16.09 12.12 -6.32
CA ALA A 106 -15.21 12.83 -7.23
C ALA A 106 -13.75 12.80 -6.75
N ALA A 107 -13.50 12.93 -5.45
CA ALA A 107 -12.18 12.72 -4.86
C ALA A 107 -11.67 11.28 -5.04
N SER A 108 -12.53 10.26 -4.83
CA SER A 108 -12.19 8.85 -5.08
C SER A 108 -11.71 8.56 -6.51
N THR A 109 -12.02 9.42 -7.49
CA THR A 109 -11.49 9.27 -8.86
C THR A 109 -9.99 9.56 -8.96
N TRP A 110 -9.46 10.47 -8.14
CA TRP A 110 -8.13 11.08 -8.26
C TRP A 110 -7.80 11.64 -9.68
N ASP A 111 -8.81 11.95 -10.51
CA ASP A 111 -8.65 12.50 -11.87
C ASP A 111 -8.99 13.99 -11.92
N VAL A 112 -7.94 14.83 -11.90
CA VAL A 112 -8.05 16.30 -11.96
C VAL A 112 -8.83 16.81 -13.17
N ASN A 113 -8.81 16.09 -14.31
CA ASN A 113 -9.49 16.52 -15.52
C ASN A 113 -10.99 16.25 -15.42
N LEU A 114 -11.35 15.06 -14.92
CA LEU A 114 -12.75 14.66 -14.73
C LEU A 114 -13.44 15.53 -13.67
N VAL A 115 -12.70 15.94 -12.63
CA VAL A 115 -13.17 16.88 -11.60
C VAL A 115 -13.34 18.31 -12.15
N ARG A 116 -12.43 18.78 -13.02
CA ARG A 116 -12.60 20.06 -13.72
C ARG A 116 -13.82 20.04 -14.66
N GLU A 117 -14.02 18.96 -15.41
CA GLU A 117 -15.18 18.78 -16.29
C GLU A 117 -16.50 18.79 -15.50
N ARG A 118 -16.56 18.08 -14.35
CA ARG A 118 -17.69 18.12 -13.41
C ARG A 118 -18.00 19.55 -12.96
N GLY A 119 -16.97 20.33 -12.62
CA GLY A 119 -17.11 21.75 -12.28
C GLY A 119 -17.63 22.59 -13.45
N ALA A 120 -17.11 22.37 -14.66
CA ALA A 120 -17.53 23.09 -15.86
C ALA A 120 -18.99 22.82 -16.24
N PHE A 121 -19.43 21.56 -16.19
CA PHE A 121 -20.82 21.16 -16.47
C PHE A 121 -21.79 21.69 -15.40
N LEU A 122 -21.43 21.60 -14.11
CA LEU A 122 -22.20 22.22 -13.04
C LEU A 122 -22.35 23.74 -13.29
N GLY A 123 -21.25 24.43 -13.57
CA GLY A 123 -21.27 25.87 -13.85
C GLY A 123 -22.02 26.26 -15.13
N ALA A 124 -22.12 25.35 -16.11
CA ALA A 124 -22.92 25.54 -17.31
C ALA A 124 -24.43 25.47 -17.01
N GLU A 125 -24.87 24.45 -16.26
CA GLU A 125 -26.28 24.34 -15.82
C GLU A 125 -26.71 25.51 -14.94
N SER A 126 -25.89 25.85 -13.93
CA SER A 126 -26.12 27.02 -13.08
C SER A 126 -26.34 28.28 -13.91
N LYS A 127 -25.44 28.57 -14.87
CA LYS A 127 -25.53 29.74 -15.74
C LYS A 127 -26.72 29.70 -16.68
N GLN A 128 -27.04 28.55 -17.28
CA GLN A 128 -28.21 28.39 -18.16
C GLN A 128 -29.53 28.62 -17.39
N LEU A 129 -29.57 28.25 -16.11
CA LEU A 129 -30.68 28.53 -15.20
C LEU A 129 -30.74 29.98 -14.68
N GLY A 130 -29.72 30.80 -14.93
CA GLY A 130 -29.58 32.17 -14.41
C GLY A 130 -29.11 32.25 -12.95
N VAL A 131 -28.54 31.17 -12.41
CA VAL A 131 -27.79 31.21 -11.16
C VAL A 131 -26.51 32.01 -11.38
N HIS A 132 -26.26 32.97 -10.50
CA HIS A 132 -25.07 33.83 -10.56
C HIS A 132 -23.96 33.28 -9.67
N VAL A 133 -24.32 32.67 -8.54
CA VAL A 133 -23.43 32.12 -7.52
C VAL A 133 -23.88 30.72 -7.15
N GLN A 134 -23.00 29.74 -7.33
CA GLN A 134 -23.23 28.35 -6.95
C GLN A 134 -22.60 28.10 -5.57
N LEU A 135 -23.35 27.48 -4.66
CA LEU A 135 -22.98 27.33 -3.24
C LEU A 135 -22.12 26.08 -3.01
N GLY A 136 -20.96 26.07 -3.66
CA GLY A 136 -19.90 25.09 -3.53
C GLY A 136 -18.71 25.44 -4.43
N PRO A 137 -17.64 24.64 -4.44
CA PRO A 137 -17.47 23.37 -3.71
C PRO A 137 -17.21 23.50 -2.20
N SER A 138 -17.22 22.36 -1.49
CA SER A 138 -16.98 22.27 -0.05
C SER A 138 -15.58 21.73 0.27
N ALA A 139 -14.94 22.28 1.31
CA ALA A 139 -13.75 21.73 1.97
C ALA A 139 -13.73 21.97 3.51
N GLY A 140 -14.85 22.44 4.06
CA GLY A 140 -15.15 22.44 5.49
C GLY A 140 -16.55 21.83 5.65
N PRO A 141 -16.71 20.59 6.17
CA PRO A 141 -15.70 19.76 6.82
C PRO A 141 -14.51 19.34 5.94
N LEU A 142 -13.32 19.30 6.55
CA LEU A 142 -12.19 18.51 6.06
C LEU A 142 -12.51 17.01 6.15
N GLY A 143 -13.24 16.60 7.19
CA GLY A 143 -13.55 15.22 7.50
C GLY A 143 -12.69 14.66 8.65
N LYS A 144 -12.39 15.48 9.66
CA LYS A 144 -11.68 15.07 10.88
C LYS A 144 -12.36 13.88 11.56
N PHE A 145 -13.68 13.94 11.73
CA PHE A 145 -14.48 12.88 12.35
C PHE A 145 -15.02 11.93 11.28
N ALA A 146 -14.72 10.63 11.37
CA ALA A 146 -15.23 9.61 10.45
C ALA A 146 -16.78 9.54 10.39
N GLN A 147 -17.45 9.97 11.46
CA GLN A 147 -18.90 10.04 11.61
C GLN A 147 -19.53 11.30 10.98
N GLY A 148 -18.72 12.33 10.64
CA GLY A 148 -19.19 13.68 10.30
C GLY A 148 -20.20 13.71 9.14
N GLY A 149 -21.38 14.26 9.41
CA GLY A 149 -22.56 14.14 8.55
C GLY A 149 -22.39 14.70 7.14
N ARG A 150 -21.55 15.74 6.97
CA ARG A 150 -21.35 16.46 5.70
C ARG A 150 -20.02 16.18 5.01
N ASN A 151 -19.20 15.25 5.51
CA ASN A 151 -17.89 14.92 4.94
C ASN A 151 -17.95 14.58 3.44
N TRP A 152 -19.09 14.03 3.01
CA TRP A 152 -19.35 13.61 1.63
C TRP A 152 -19.52 14.74 0.61
N GLU A 153 -19.86 15.96 1.08
CA GLU A 153 -19.88 17.16 0.23
C GLU A 153 -18.47 17.66 -0.11
N GLY A 154 -17.49 17.39 0.77
CA GLY A 154 -16.08 17.68 0.58
C GLY A 154 -15.30 16.55 -0.09
N PHE A 155 -13.98 16.67 -0.16
CA PHE A 155 -13.11 15.80 -0.97
C PHE A 155 -12.22 14.84 -0.16
N GLY A 156 -12.64 14.48 1.05
CA GLY A 156 -11.94 13.52 1.91
C GLY A 156 -10.90 14.15 2.84
N SER A 157 -10.29 13.33 3.69
CA SER A 157 -9.61 13.77 4.92
C SER A 157 -8.18 14.31 4.73
N ASP A 158 -7.76 14.61 3.50
CA ASP A 158 -6.42 15.12 3.19
C ASP A 158 -6.43 16.55 2.61
N PRO A 159 -5.64 17.50 3.17
CA PRO A 159 -5.58 18.90 2.72
C PRO A 159 -5.08 19.09 1.29
N TYR A 160 -4.16 18.25 0.82
CA TYR A 160 -3.58 18.37 -0.51
C TYR A 160 -4.57 17.83 -1.54
N LEU A 161 -5.20 16.68 -1.27
CA LEU A 161 -6.27 16.15 -2.12
C LEU A 161 -7.44 17.16 -2.19
N GLN A 162 -7.94 17.62 -1.03
CA GLN A 162 -9.00 18.63 -0.94
C GLN A 162 -8.64 19.91 -1.69
N GLY A 163 -7.43 20.46 -1.50
CA GLY A 163 -7.02 21.71 -2.15
C GLY A 163 -6.96 21.60 -3.67
N ILE A 164 -6.44 20.49 -4.21
CA ILE A 164 -6.40 20.26 -5.66
C ILE A 164 -7.81 20.05 -6.25
N MET A 165 -8.69 19.31 -5.57
CA MET A 165 -10.05 19.07 -6.07
C MET A 165 -10.95 20.31 -5.94
N MET A 166 -10.78 21.12 -4.89
CA MET A 166 -11.36 22.47 -4.77
C MET A 166 -10.94 23.33 -5.96
N ALA A 167 -9.62 23.47 -6.20
CA ALA A 167 -9.06 24.27 -7.28
C ALA A 167 -9.64 23.90 -8.65
N GLN A 168 -9.65 22.62 -9.01
CA GLN A 168 -10.18 22.18 -10.32
C GLN A 168 -11.69 22.36 -10.45
N THR A 169 -12.46 22.13 -9.38
CA THR A 169 -13.91 22.34 -9.40
C THR A 169 -14.24 23.83 -9.55
N ILE A 170 -13.55 24.70 -8.81
CA ILE A 170 -13.68 26.17 -8.88
C ILE A 170 -13.32 26.67 -10.28
N GLU A 171 -12.18 26.24 -10.85
CA GLU A 171 -11.76 26.69 -12.17
C GLU A 171 -12.78 26.31 -13.25
N GLY A 172 -13.27 25.06 -13.27
CA GLY A 172 -14.30 24.65 -14.23
C GLY A 172 -15.59 25.49 -14.11
N MET A 173 -16.10 25.68 -12.90
CA MET A 173 -17.32 26.47 -12.66
C MET A 173 -17.17 27.92 -13.14
N GLN A 174 -16.01 28.52 -12.88
CA GLN A 174 -15.74 29.93 -13.19
C GLN A 174 -15.34 30.14 -14.67
N GLU A 175 -14.75 29.15 -15.33
CA GLU A 175 -14.58 29.10 -16.79
C GLU A 175 -15.96 29.12 -17.49
N SER A 176 -16.94 28.34 -17.01
CA SER A 176 -18.33 28.43 -17.50
C SER A 176 -18.97 29.79 -17.19
N GLY A 177 -18.62 30.39 -16.05
CA GLY A 177 -18.93 31.79 -15.69
C GLY A 177 -19.92 31.98 -14.55
N VAL A 178 -20.21 30.93 -13.75
CA VAL A 178 -20.89 31.09 -12.46
C VAL A 178 -19.85 31.37 -11.38
N GLN A 179 -20.19 32.19 -10.38
CA GLN A 179 -19.34 32.42 -9.21
C GLN A 179 -19.32 31.16 -8.35
N ALA A 180 -18.14 30.63 -8.05
CA ALA A 180 -17.98 29.53 -7.10
C ALA A 180 -17.86 30.06 -5.67
N THR A 181 -18.31 29.26 -4.69
CA THR A 181 -18.32 29.61 -3.27
C THR A 181 -17.59 28.56 -2.46
N ALA A 182 -16.40 28.87 -1.95
CA ALA A 182 -15.69 27.97 -1.06
C ALA A 182 -16.42 27.92 0.31
N LYS A 183 -16.90 26.74 0.72
CA LYS A 183 -17.64 26.55 1.99
C LYS A 183 -17.14 25.34 2.80
N HIS A 184 -17.44 25.23 4.09
CA HIS A 184 -17.90 26.28 5.01
C HIS A 184 -16.67 26.77 5.82
N PHE A 185 -16.44 28.07 5.86
CA PHE A 185 -15.23 28.69 6.40
C PHE A 185 -15.45 29.19 7.85
N ILE A 186 -15.00 28.47 8.88
CA ILE A 186 -14.14 27.30 8.85
C ILE A 186 -14.38 26.42 10.08
N LEU A 187 -14.02 25.13 9.99
CA LEU A 187 -14.07 24.13 11.09
C LEU A 187 -15.45 23.59 11.47
N ASN A 188 -16.40 23.60 10.54
CA ASN A 188 -17.65 22.86 10.69
C ASN A 188 -17.42 21.35 10.44
N GLU A 189 -16.63 20.70 11.30
CA GLU A 189 -16.23 19.28 11.17
C GLU A 189 -17.30 18.27 11.60
N GLN A 190 -18.35 18.75 12.28
CA GLN A 190 -19.50 17.97 12.75
C GLN A 190 -20.77 18.83 12.69
N GLU A 191 -21.93 18.18 12.63
CA GLU A 191 -23.23 18.85 12.60
C GLU A 191 -23.85 19.04 13.99
N LEU A 192 -23.55 18.15 14.94
CA LEU A 192 -23.99 18.28 16.33
C LEU A 192 -23.49 19.60 16.93
N ASN A 193 -24.42 20.41 17.44
CA ASN A 193 -24.19 21.71 18.08
C ASN A 193 -23.54 22.77 17.17
N ARG A 194 -23.57 22.61 15.83
CA ARG A 194 -22.87 23.47 14.85
C ARG A 194 -23.06 24.98 15.02
N GLU A 195 -24.23 25.44 15.46
CA GLU A 195 -24.56 26.87 15.68
C GLU A 195 -24.01 27.45 17.01
N THR A 196 -23.36 26.61 17.84
CA THR A 196 -22.96 26.97 19.21
C THR A 196 -21.54 26.53 19.62
N MET A 197 -21.02 25.43 19.05
CA MET A 197 -19.70 24.88 19.38
C MET A 197 -18.53 25.76 18.90
N SER A 198 -17.35 25.64 19.52
CA SER A 198 -16.10 26.28 19.11
C SER A 198 -15.01 25.27 18.73
N ALA A 199 -14.17 25.60 17.72
CA ALA A 199 -13.07 24.74 17.21
C ALA A 199 -11.78 25.51 16.86
N ASP A 200 -10.68 24.79 16.52
CA ASP A 200 -9.33 25.31 16.19
C ASP A 200 -8.83 25.01 14.75
N LEU A 201 -7.90 25.84 14.24
CA LEU A 201 -7.75 26.24 12.82
C LEU A 201 -7.07 25.27 11.83
N TYR A 202 -7.59 25.23 10.58
CA TYR A 202 -7.00 24.48 9.45
C TYR A 202 -7.33 25.04 8.05
N VAL A 203 -6.37 25.70 7.38
CA VAL A 203 -6.66 26.57 6.21
C VAL A 203 -6.30 26.03 4.82
N TRP A 204 -5.54 24.93 4.72
CA TRP A 204 -4.83 24.55 3.49
C TRP A 204 -5.70 24.53 2.20
N PRO A 205 -6.83 23.79 2.12
CA PRO A 205 -7.60 23.71 0.87
C PRO A 205 -8.25 25.03 0.47
N PHE A 206 -8.51 25.93 1.42
CA PHE A 206 -9.01 27.27 1.16
C PHE A 206 -7.94 28.18 0.55
N MET A 207 -6.65 27.94 0.81
CA MET A 207 -5.56 28.66 0.12
C MET A 207 -5.54 28.33 -1.39
N ASP A 208 -5.72 27.05 -1.76
CA ASP A 208 -5.81 26.64 -3.17
C ASP A 208 -7.07 27.23 -3.84
N ALA A 209 -8.21 27.29 -3.12
CA ALA A 209 -9.42 27.97 -3.61
C ALA A 209 -9.20 29.45 -3.92
N ILE A 210 -8.51 30.20 -3.04
CA ILE A 210 -8.16 31.61 -3.28
C ILE A 210 -7.18 31.72 -4.46
N LYS A 211 -6.22 30.80 -4.58
CA LYS A 211 -5.25 30.79 -5.68
C LYS A 211 -5.90 30.56 -7.05
N SER A 212 -6.93 29.71 -7.10
CA SER A 212 -7.80 29.51 -8.28
C SER A 212 -8.86 30.61 -8.45
N ASN A 213 -8.66 31.78 -7.81
CA ASN A 213 -9.49 32.98 -7.91
C ASN A 213 -10.97 32.77 -7.59
N VAL A 214 -11.30 31.96 -6.57
CA VAL A 214 -12.70 31.78 -6.15
C VAL A 214 -13.39 33.11 -5.88
N ALA A 215 -14.59 33.28 -6.43
CA ALA A 215 -15.36 34.51 -6.38
C ALA A 215 -15.88 34.83 -4.96
N ALA A 216 -16.32 33.81 -4.23
CA ALA A 216 -16.93 33.95 -2.92
C ALA A 216 -16.41 32.93 -1.90
N PHE A 217 -16.51 33.31 -0.62
CA PHE A 217 -16.39 32.42 0.53
C PHE A 217 -17.72 32.42 1.29
N MET A 218 -18.05 31.31 1.96
CA MET A 218 -19.17 31.22 2.90
C MET A 218 -18.65 30.94 4.29
N CYS A 219 -18.86 31.85 5.24
CA CYS A 219 -18.48 31.64 6.63
C CYS A 219 -19.48 30.71 7.35
N SER A 220 -18.98 29.86 8.25
CA SER A 220 -19.74 28.76 8.86
C SER A 220 -20.57 29.16 10.09
N TYR A 221 -21.45 28.25 10.52
CA TYR A 221 -22.26 28.35 11.74
C TYR A 221 -21.45 28.37 13.04
N ASN A 222 -20.30 27.68 13.07
CA ASN A 222 -19.57 27.42 14.31
C ASN A 222 -18.79 28.64 14.80
N LYS A 223 -18.43 28.58 16.09
CA LYS A 223 -17.47 29.49 16.71
C LYS A 223 -16.04 29.02 16.46
N ILE A 224 -15.14 29.98 16.57
CA ILE A 224 -13.69 29.80 16.48
C ILE A 224 -13.12 30.67 17.60
N ASN A 225 -12.46 30.05 18.57
CA ASN A 225 -12.03 30.69 19.81
C ASN A 225 -13.11 31.59 20.47
N GLY A 226 -14.35 31.07 20.55
CA GLY A 226 -15.49 31.71 21.22
C GLY A 226 -16.31 32.72 20.41
N ALA A 227 -15.80 33.21 19.27
CA ALA A 227 -16.53 34.09 18.35
C ALA A 227 -17.06 33.33 17.12
N TRP A 228 -18.30 33.57 16.71
CA TRP A 228 -18.90 32.98 15.50
C TRP A 228 -18.08 33.31 14.25
N ALA A 229 -17.90 32.35 13.33
CA ALA A 229 -17.03 32.52 12.16
C ALA A 229 -17.42 33.75 11.33
N CYS A 230 -18.72 33.97 11.10
CA CYS A 230 -19.26 35.13 10.39
C CYS A 230 -19.17 36.48 11.15
N GLU A 231 -18.53 36.54 12.32
CA GLU A 231 -18.21 37.77 13.06
C GLU A 231 -16.74 37.86 13.47
N ASN A 232 -15.91 36.88 13.09
CA ASN A 232 -14.55 36.74 13.61
C ASN A 232 -13.52 37.48 12.72
N ASP A 233 -13.16 38.68 13.16
CA ASP A 233 -12.09 39.54 12.60
C ASP A 233 -10.74 38.82 12.40
N GLY A 234 -10.42 37.85 13.26
CA GLY A 234 -9.21 37.04 13.16
C GLY A 234 -9.19 36.16 11.91
N ILE A 235 -10.30 35.48 11.60
CA ILE A 235 -10.36 34.57 10.44
C ILE A 235 -10.80 35.25 9.14
N MET A 236 -11.70 36.25 9.19
CA MET A 236 -12.24 36.88 7.98
C MET A 236 -11.40 38.05 7.46
N ASN A 237 -11.05 39.03 8.31
CA ASN A 237 -10.18 40.13 7.91
C ASN A 237 -8.71 39.66 7.87
N LYS A 238 -8.12 39.41 9.04
CA LYS A 238 -6.67 39.24 9.19
C LYS A 238 -6.11 38.05 8.43
N LEU A 239 -6.75 36.88 8.54
CA LEU A 239 -6.32 35.66 7.86
C LEU A 239 -6.79 35.65 6.39
N LEU A 240 -8.10 35.56 6.14
CA LEU A 240 -8.60 35.33 4.78
C LEU A 240 -8.31 36.51 3.83
N LYS A 241 -8.62 37.74 4.22
CA LYS A 241 -8.43 38.93 3.36
C LYS A 241 -6.98 39.43 3.37
N ASP A 242 -6.37 39.63 4.55
CA ASP A 242 -5.08 40.34 4.66
C ASP A 242 -3.84 39.44 4.62
N GLU A 243 -3.93 38.17 5.02
CA GLU A 243 -2.81 37.21 4.96
C GLU A 243 -2.84 36.38 3.67
N LEU A 244 -3.97 35.74 3.40
CA LEU A 244 -4.18 34.89 2.22
C LEU A 244 -4.60 35.68 0.96
N GLY A 245 -4.75 37.01 1.07
CA GLY A 245 -4.96 37.91 -0.07
C GLY A 245 -6.28 37.71 -0.80
N PHE A 246 -7.34 37.28 -0.11
CA PHE A 246 -8.65 37.05 -0.74
C PHE A 246 -9.28 38.36 -1.25
N ARG A 247 -9.50 38.43 -2.57
CA ARG A 247 -10.07 39.59 -3.27
C ARG A 247 -11.58 39.49 -3.56
N GLY A 248 -12.18 38.32 -3.36
CA GLY A 248 -13.63 38.15 -3.43
C GLY A 248 -14.36 38.66 -2.19
N TYR A 249 -15.60 38.22 -2.03
CA TYR A 249 -16.49 38.59 -0.92
C TYR A 249 -16.85 37.38 -0.04
N ILE A 250 -17.14 37.63 1.24
CA ILE A 250 -17.58 36.63 2.22
C ILE A 250 -19.09 36.76 2.44
N MET A 251 -19.85 35.71 2.15
CA MET A 251 -21.25 35.57 2.55
C MET A 251 -21.38 34.76 3.84
N SER A 252 -22.50 34.87 4.55
CA SER A 252 -22.85 33.95 5.63
C SER A 252 -23.44 32.65 5.09
N ASP A 253 -23.25 31.55 5.82
CA ASP A 253 -24.21 30.44 5.77
C ASP A 253 -25.60 30.92 6.25
N TRP A 254 -26.66 30.14 6.00
CA TRP A 254 -28.04 30.59 6.12
C TRP A 254 -28.39 30.87 7.58
N ASN A 255 -28.55 32.15 7.92
CA ASN A 255 -28.76 32.65 9.29
C ASN A 255 -27.55 32.50 10.24
N ALA A 256 -26.32 32.33 9.72
CA ALA A 256 -25.08 32.31 10.52
C ALA A 256 -24.59 33.72 10.96
N GLN A 257 -25.39 34.77 10.75
CA GLN A 257 -25.10 36.14 11.20
C GLN A 257 -25.79 36.40 12.54
N HIS A 258 -25.04 36.90 13.54
CA HIS A 258 -25.57 37.07 14.91
C HIS A 258 -25.72 38.53 15.36
N THR A 259 -25.01 39.50 14.78
CA THR A 259 -25.16 40.93 15.08
C THR A 259 -24.95 41.81 13.85
N THR A 260 -25.45 43.06 13.90
CA THR A 260 -25.19 44.08 12.87
C THR A 260 -23.71 44.49 12.81
N LEU A 261 -23.12 44.78 13.98
CA LEU A 261 -21.82 45.44 14.09
C LEU A 261 -20.64 44.46 14.07
N GLY A 262 -20.77 43.30 14.73
CA GLY A 262 -19.75 42.26 14.81
C GLY A 262 -19.45 41.69 13.42
N SER A 263 -20.47 41.21 12.71
CA SER A 263 -20.33 40.77 11.32
C SER A 263 -19.77 41.85 10.38
N ALA A 264 -20.31 43.07 10.40
CA ALA A 264 -19.92 44.13 9.48
C ALA A 264 -18.45 44.57 9.65
N ASN A 265 -18.02 44.81 10.89
CA ASN A 265 -16.64 45.24 11.17
C ASN A 265 -15.67 44.04 11.19
N GLY A 266 -16.12 42.86 11.64
CA GLY A 266 -15.34 41.62 11.66
C GLY A 266 -15.07 41.01 10.28
N GLY A 267 -15.69 41.51 9.21
CA GLY A 267 -15.24 41.28 7.84
C GLY A 267 -16.23 40.62 6.88
N LEU A 268 -17.47 40.34 7.31
CA LEU A 268 -18.52 39.84 6.42
C LEU A 268 -18.79 40.84 5.29
N ASP A 269 -19.15 40.37 4.10
CA ASP A 269 -19.52 41.22 2.95
C ASP A 269 -20.97 41.05 2.48
N MET A 270 -21.60 39.91 2.76
CA MET A 270 -22.98 39.62 2.37
C MET A 270 -23.72 38.81 3.45
N THR A 271 -24.92 39.22 3.85
CA THR A 271 -25.78 38.40 4.74
C THR A 271 -26.77 37.56 3.92
N MET A 272 -26.84 36.27 4.22
CA MET A 272 -27.77 35.31 3.61
C MET A 272 -28.54 34.49 4.65
N PRO A 273 -29.86 34.26 4.45
CA PRO A 273 -30.68 34.80 3.37
C PRO A 273 -31.06 36.29 3.58
N GLY A 274 -30.53 36.95 4.61
CA GLY A 274 -30.80 38.35 4.98
C GLY A 274 -31.83 38.52 6.11
N THR A 275 -32.53 37.44 6.46
CA THR A 275 -33.32 37.28 7.68
C THR A 275 -33.03 35.92 8.31
N ASP A 276 -33.52 35.67 9.52
CA ASP A 276 -33.75 34.29 9.97
C ASP A 276 -34.85 33.57 9.14
N PHE A 277 -35.01 32.27 9.37
CA PHE A 277 -36.00 31.45 8.67
C PHE A 277 -37.46 31.82 8.99
N GLU A 278 -37.71 32.42 10.16
CA GLU A 278 -39.04 32.90 10.57
C GLU A 278 -39.33 34.34 10.09
N LYS A 279 -38.35 35.00 9.45
CA LYS A 279 -38.35 36.38 8.96
C LYS A 279 -38.52 37.43 10.07
N LYS A 280 -38.07 37.11 11.29
CA LYS A 280 -38.16 37.96 12.50
C LYS A 280 -36.90 38.80 12.71
N ASN A 281 -35.73 38.19 12.70
CA ASN A 281 -34.45 38.89 12.87
C ASN A 281 -33.89 39.38 11.53
N VAL A 282 -33.41 40.64 11.51
CA VAL A 282 -32.85 41.31 10.33
C VAL A 282 -31.65 42.16 10.75
N TYR A 283 -30.43 41.65 10.60
CA TYR A 283 -29.24 42.31 11.16
C TYR A 283 -28.61 43.39 10.27
N TRP A 284 -28.76 43.32 8.94
CA TRP A 284 -28.37 44.41 8.03
C TRP A 284 -29.61 45.10 7.42
N GLY A 285 -29.58 45.51 6.15
CA GLY A 285 -30.63 46.36 5.59
C GLY A 285 -30.77 47.67 6.38
N PRO A 286 -31.96 48.01 6.92
CA PRO A 286 -32.16 49.19 7.74
C PRO A 286 -31.21 49.31 8.95
N GLN A 287 -30.82 48.20 9.57
CA GLN A 287 -29.94 48.23 10.74
C GLN A 287 -28.50 48.61 10.37
N LEU A 288 -27.99 48.11 9.23
CA LEU A 288 -26.67 48.50 8.73
C LEU A 288 -26.67 49.97 8.27
N GLN A 289 -27.76 50.44 7.66
CA GLN A 289 -27.94 51.86 7.33
C GLN A 289 -27.91 52.75 8.59
N SER A 290 -28.58 52.32 9.66
CA SER A 290 -28.56 53.00 10.97
C SER A 290 -27.13 53.02 11.57
N ALA A 291 -26.45 51.88 11.58
CA ALA A 291 -25.08 51.75 12.08
C ALA A 291 -24.08 52.67 11.35
N ILE A 292 -24.23 52.87 10.05
CA ILE A 292 -23.39 53.78 9.26
C ILE A 292 -23.72 55.25 9.54
N ASN A 293 -25.01 55.61 9.62
CA ASN A 293 -25.44 56.96 10.00
C ASN A 293 -24.90 57.35 11.39
N ASN A 294 -24.89 56.39 12.32
CA ASN A 294 -24.37 56.53 13.68
C ASN A 294 -22.84 56.35 13.78
N ARG A 295 -22.14 56.16 12.65
CA ARG A 295 -20.67 55.96 12.55
C ARG A 295 -20.12 54.72 13.29
N GLN A 296 -20.98 53.76 13.63
CA GLN A 296 -20.63 52.47 14.27
C GLN A 296 -20.05 51.46 13.26
N VAL A 297 -20.37 51.65 11.97
CA VAL A 297 -19.70 51.03 10.82
C VAL A 297 -19.24 52.16 9.90
N GLN A 298 -18.01 52.12 9.40
CA GLN A 298 -17.51 53.17 8.50
C GLN A 298 -18.11 53.02 7.08
N GLN A 299 -18.33 54.13 6.37
CA GLN A 299 -18.75 54.09 4.96
C GLN A 299 -17.78 53.28 4.09
N SER A 300 -16.47 53.41 4.36
CA SER A 300 -15.39 52.65 3.72
C SER A 300 -15.57 51.13 3.83
N ARG A 301 -16.17 50.64 4.93
CA ARG A 301 -16.46 49.22 5.12
C ARG A 301 -17.56 48.75 4.16
N LEU A 302 -18.70 49.44 4.09
CA LEU A 302 -19.77 49.14 3.12
C LEU A 302 -19.27 49.25 1.68
N ASP A 303 -18.45 50.26 1.39
CA ASP A 303 -17.88 50.49 0.07
C ASP A 303 -16.92 49.35 -0.36
N ASP A 304 -16.18 48.74 0.56
CA ASP A 304 -15.39 47.52 0.31
C ASP A 304 -16.28 46.28 0.11
N MET A 305 -17.30 46.06 0.96
CA MET A 305 -18.26 44.95 0.80
C MET A 305 -18.84 44.93 -0.62
N VAL A 306 -19.37 46.07 -1.07
CA VAL A 306 -19.98 46.23 -2.40
C VAL A 306 -18.92 46.09 -3.50
N LYS A 307 -17.72 46.66 -3.32
CA LYS A 307 -16.64 46.53 -4.31
C LYS A 307 -16.23 45.08 -4.52
N ARG A 308 -16.15 44.26 -3.47
CA ARG A 308 -15.82 42.83 -3.55
C ARG A 308 -16.88 42.03 -4.31
N ILE A 309 -18.16 42.27 -4.02
CA ILE A 309 -19.29 41.62 -4.72
C ILE A 309 -19.31 42.00 -6.20
N LEU A 310 -19.18 43.30 -6.51
CA LEU A 310 -19.13 43.77 -7.90
C LEU A 310 -17.86 43.28 -8.62
N ALA A 311 -16.72 43.19 -7.95
CA ALA A 311 -15.51 42.62 -8.54
C ALA A 311 -15.72 41.15 -8.90
N ALA A 312 -16.31 40.33 -8.03
CA ALA A 312 -16.61 38.93 -8.34
C ALA A 312 -17.59 38.78 -9.53
N TRP A 313 -18.62 39.63 -9.61
CA TRP A 313 -19.55 39.72 -10.75
C TRP A 313 -18.83 40.10 -12.06
N TYR A 314 -17.91 41.07 -12.00
CA TYR A 314 -17.14 41.54 -13.16
C TYR A 314 -16.00 40.61 -13.59
N LEU A 315 -15.37 39.90 -12.66
CA LEU A 315 -14.29 38.91 -12.88
C LEU A 315 -14.76 37.80 -13.82
N LEU A 316 -15.98 37.32 -13.59
CA LEU A 316 -16.61 36.26 -14.37
C LEU A 316 -17.52 36.81 -15.48
N GLY A 317 -17.41 38.11 -15.79
CA GLY A 317 -18.08 38.75 -16.91
C GLY A 317 -19.60 38.61 -16.90
N GLN A 318 -20.22 38.60 -15.70
CA GLN A 318 -21.68 38.52 -15.53
C GLN A 318 -22.37 39.87 -15.82
N ASP A 319 -21.58 40.90 -16.13
CA ASP A 319 -22.00 42.21 -16.65
C ASP A 319 -22.50 42.17 -18.11
N LYS A 320 -22.42 41.02 -18.79
CA LYS A 320 -22.64 40.90 -20.24
C LYS A 320 -23.52 39.70 -20.58
N ASN A 321 -24.75 39.99 -21.00
CA ASN A 321 -25.72 39.02 -21.54
C ASN A 321 -25.92 37.78 -20.64
N TYR A 322 -25.87 37.95 -19.31
CA TYR A 322 -26.05 36.85 -18.36
C TYR A 322 -27.55 36.48 -18.25
N PRO A 323 -27.92 35.18 -18.23
CA PRO A 323 -29.32 34.77 -18.14
C PRO A 323 -29.98 35.21 -16.82
N THR A 324 -31.27 35.58 -16.89
CA THR A 324 -32.11 35.79 -15.71
C THR A 324 -32.55 34.47 -15.11
N ALA A 325 -32.74 34.41 -13.78
CA ALA A 325 -33.15 33.19 -13.09
C ALA A 325 -34.47 32.62 -13.63
N THR A 326 -34.43 31.44 -14.25
CA THR A 326 -35.58 30.85 -14.98
C THR A 326 -36.46 29.93 -14.14
N PHE A 327 -36.11 29.68 -12.88
CA PHE A 327 -36.76 28.75 -11.96
C PHE A 327 -37.19 29.46 -10.67
N ASN A 328 -37.88 28.75 -9.77
CA ASN A 328 -38.18 29.22 -8.42
C ASN A 328 -38.06 28.05 -7.43
N SER A 329 -37.18 28.18 -6.45
CA SER A 329 -36.84 27.13 -5.47
C SER A 329 -38.03 26.63 -4.65
N TRP A 330 -39.05 27.47 -4.47
CA TRP A 330 -40.25 27.20 -3.68
C TRP A 330 -41.40 26.66 -4.55
N LYS A 331 -41.16 26.50 -5.85
CA LYS A 331 -42.06 25.94 -6.87
C LYS A 331 -41.25 25.07 -7.83
N ILE A 332 -40.70 23.99 -7.29
CA ILE A 332 -39.88 23.00 -8.02
C ILE A 332 -40.58 22.60 -9.33
N GLY A 333 -39.83 22.62 -10.43
CA GLY A 333 -40.33 22.25 -11.75
C GLY A 333 -39.20 21.92 -12.72
N SER A 334 -39.57 21.39 -13.89
CA SER A 334 -38.63 20.84 -14.86
C SER A 334 -37.98 21.92 -15.76
N ARG A 335 -36.68 21.74 -16.01
CA ARG A 335 -35.82 22.54 -16.88
C ARG A 335 -34.87 21.62 -17.63
N ASP A 336 -34.87 21.70 -18.96
CA ASP A 336 -33.93 20.95 -19.80
C ASP A 336 -32.58 21.69 -19.88
N VAL A 337 -31.65 21.29 -19.02
CA VAL A 337 -30.28 21.85 -18.94
C VAL A 337 -29.18 20.77 -18.84
N GLY A 338 -29.52 19.53 -18.49
CA GLY A 338 -28.53 18.45 -18.31
C GLY A 338 -27.81 17.97 -19.57
N GLY A 339 -28.36 18.24 -20.77
CA GLY A 339 -27.69 18.06 -22.05
C GLY A 339 -26.95 16.73 -22.22
N ASN A 340 -25.62 16.79 -22.38
CA ASN A 340 -24.73 15.63 -22.43
C ASN A 340 -24.02 15.34 -21.09
N HIS A 341 -24.20 16.15 -20.04
CA HIS A 341 -23.39 16.11 -18.81
C HIS A 341 -23.42 14.77 -18.06
N LYS A 342 -24.44 13.95 -18.32
CA LYS A 342 -24.50 12.53 -17.90
C LYS A 342 -23.29 11.68 -18.33
N THR A 343 -22.52 12.09 -19.34
CA THR A 343 -21.24 11.44 -19.69
C THR A 343 -20.21 11.57 -18.56
N ASN A 344 -20.06 12.78 -17.99
CA ASN A 344 -19.24 13.01 -16.81
C ASN A 344 -19.83 12.28 -15.60
N ALA A 345 -21.16 12.33 -15.40
CA ALA A 345 -21.80 11.63 -14.27
C ALA A 345 -21.52 10.12 -14.30
N ARG A 346 -21.60 9.46 -15.47
CA ARG A 346 -21.27 8.03 -15.61
C ARG A 346 -19.77 7.75 -15.46
N ALA A 347 -18.92 8.60 -16.03
CA ALA A 347 -17.48 8.46 -15.89
C ALA A 347 -17.04 8.63 -14.42
N MET A 348 -17.63 9.58 -13.69
CA MET A 348 -17.48 9.76 -12.24
C MET A 348 -17.98 8.55 -11.45
N ALA A 349 -19.20 8.09 -11.74
CA ALA A 349 -19.77 6.90 -11.11
C ALA A 349 -18.83 5.70 -11.24
N ARG A 350 -18.31 5.44 -12.45
CA ARG A 350 -17.39 4.35 -12.78
C ARG A 350 -15.98 4.52 -12.19
N ASP A 351 -15.31 5.64 -12.50
CA ASP A 351 -13.87 5.82 -12.21
C ASP A 351 -13.59 6.20 -10.76
N GLY A 352 -14.63 6.51 -9.97
CA GLY A 352 -14.57 6.72 -8.52
C GLY A 352 -14.88 5.46 -7.68
N ILE A 353 -15.29 4.35 -8.31
CA ILE A 353 -15.44 3.06 -7.62
C ILE A 353 -14.07 2.55 -7.18
N VAL A 354 -13.97 2.16 -5.91
CA VAL A 354 -12.77 1.55 -5.32
C VAL A 354 -13.02 0.06 -5.10
N LEU A 355 -12.23 -0.78 -5.75
CA LEU A 355 -12.26 -2.23 -5.51
C LEU A 355 -11.42 -2.52 -4.25
N LEU A 356 -12.04 -3.07 -3.21
CA LEU A 356 -11.39 -3.32 -1.91
C LEU A 356 -10.95 -4.77 -1.73
N LYS A 357 -11.68 -5.72 -2.34
CA LYS A 357 -11.36 -7.16 -2.33
C LYS A 357 -11.76 -7.79 -3.66
N ASN A 358 -10.96 -8.71 -4.19
CA ASN A 358 -11.28 -9.51 -5.39
C ASN A 358 -10.53 -10.87 -5.38
N THR A 359 -10.97 -11.77 -4.51
CA THR A 359 -10.45 -13.13 -4.39
C THR A 359 -10.72 -13.93 -5.67
N ASN A 360 -9.70 -14.66 -6.15
CA ASN A 360 -9.78 -15.55 -7.32
C ASN A 360 -10.28 -14.88 -8.62
N SER A 361 -10.11 -13.56 -8.75
CA SER A 361 -10.58 -12.78 -9.91
C SER A 361 -12.07 -13.00 -10.26
N VAL A 362 -12.93 -13.09 -9.23
CA VAL A 362 -14.39 -13.21 -9.42
C VAL A 362 -14.99 -12.01 -10.15
N LEU A 363 -14.35 -10.84 -10.04
CA LEU A 363 -14.59 -9.67 -10.88
C LEU A 363 -13.43 -9.49 -11.88
N PRO A 364 -13.72 -9.13 -13.15
CA PRO A 364 -15.04 -8.87 -13.72
C PRO A 364 -15.85 -10.14 -14.02
N PHE A 365 -17.18 -10.02 -13.98
CA PHE A 365 -18.11 -11.10 -14.33
C PHE A 365 -18.00 -11.51 -15.80
N ASN A 366 -17.84 -12.81 -16.03
CA ASN A 366 -17.85 -13.43 -17.35
C ASN A 366 -19.09 -14.33 -17.51
N LYS A 367 -20.23 -13.71 -17.84
CA LYS A 367 -21.51 -14.38 -18.19
C LYS A 367 -21.92 -15.51 -17.21
N PRO A 368 -22.14 -15.21 -15.91
CA PRO A 368 -22.62 -16.20 -14.95
C PRO A 368 -24.01 -16.71 -15.36
N LYS A 369 -24.38 -17.94 -14.98
CA LYS A 369 -25.70 -18.49 -15.35
C LYS A 369 -26.83 -17.84 -14.54
N SER A 370 -26.53 -17.46 -13.30
CA SER A 370 -27.48 -16.81 -12.40
C SER A 370 -26.81 -15.83 -11.43
N ILE A 371 -27.46 -14.68 -11.20
CA ILE A 371 -27.08 -13.71 -10.17
C ILE A 371 -28.28 -13.50 -9.24
N ALA A 372 -28.04 -13.59 -7.94
CA ALA A 372 -28.94 -13.04 -6.93
C ALA A 372 -28.54 -11.59 -6.62
N VAL A 373 -29.49 -10.65 -6.61
CA VAL A 373 -29.24 -9.24 -6.24
C VAL A 373 -30.09 -8.90 -5.01
N ILE A 374 -29.42 -8.48 -3.93
CA ILE A 374 -29.97 -8.51 -2.56
C ILE A 374 -29.73 -7.17 -1.85
N GLY A 375 -30.65 -6.80 -0.96
CA GLY A 375 -30.61 -5.54 -0.18
C GLY A 375 -31.46 -4.43 -0.80
N SER A 376 -32.02 -3.55 0.03
CA SER A 376 -32.83 -2.42 -0.42
C SER A 376 -32.02 -1.42 -1.27
N ASP A 377 -30.73 -1.26 -0.95
CA ASP A 377 -29.77 -0.44 -1.69
C ASP A 377 -29.59 -0.86 -3.17
N SER A 378 -30.15 -2.00 -3.59
CA SER A 378 -30.15 -2.44 -4.99
C SER A 378 -31.19 -1.76 -5.88
N ILE A 379 -32.23 -1.10 -5.33
CA ILE A 379 -33.35 -0.50 -6.09
C ILE A 379 -33.46 1.01 -5.90
N VAL A 380 -34.17 1.70 -6.82
CA VAL A 380 -34.67 3.05 -6.52
C VAL A 380 -35.69 2.98 -5.39
N ALA A 381 -35.71 3.99 -4.51
CA ALA A 381 -36.72 4.16 -3.46
C ALA A 381 -38.13 3.81 -3.98
N PRO A 382 -38.94 2.97 -3.30
CA PRO A 382 -40.27 2.58 -3.79
C PRO A 382 -41.26 3.75 -3.99
N LYS A 383 -40.98 4.90 -3.37
CA LYS A 383 -41.75 6.15 -3.51
C LYS A 383 -41.24 7.06 -4.64
N GLY A 384 -40.11 6.70 -5.28
CA GLY A 384 -39.37 7.49 -6.26
C GLY A 384 -38.15 8.21 -5.67
N ALA A 385 -37.09 8.37 -6.47
CA ALA A 385 -35.77 8.87 -6.03
C ALA A 385 -35.78 10.26 -5.34
N ASN A 386 -36.80 11.08 -5.60
CA ASN A 386 -36.94 12.43 -5.05
C ASN A 386 -37.95 12.54 -3.88
N ALA A 387 -38.63 11.45 -3.51
CA ALA A 387 -39.78 11.47 -2.60
C ALA A 387 -39.48 12.01 -1.19
N CYS A 388 -38.23 11.88 -0.74
CA CYS A 388 -37.75 12.46 0.51
C CYS A 388 -37.22 13.87 0.24
N VAL A 389 -37.78 14.87 0.93
CA VAL A 389 -37.32 16.28 0.89
C VAL A 389 -35.84 16.34 1.28
N ASP A 390 -35.04 17.09 0.50
CA ASP A 390 -33.58 17.22 0.68
C ASP A 390 -32.85 15.87 0.81
N ARG A 391 -33.41 14.82 0.20
CA ARG A 391 -33.00 13.41 0.30
C ARG A 391 -32.88 12.89 1.74
N GLY A 392 -33.66 13.44 2.67
CA GLY A 392 -33.70 13.12 4.10
C GLY A 392 -34.28 11.74 4.47
N CYS A 393 -33.84 10.69 3.79
CA CYS A 393 -34.15 9.29 4.11
C CYS A 393 -33.05 8.37 3.56
N ASN A 394 -33.05 7.11 4.00
CA ASN A 394 -32.21 6.06 3.45
C ASN A 394 -33.12 4.90 3.00
N ASP A 395 -33.85 5.11 1.90
CA ASP A 395 -34.90 4.20 1.36
C ASP A 395 -34.51 3.87 -0.09
N GLY A 396 -33.96 2.69 -0.34
CA GLY A 396 -33.37 2.33 -1.64
C GLY A 396 -31.88 2.71 -1.79
N THR A 397 -31.41 2.82 -3.03
CA THR A 397 -29.99 2.99 -3.40
C THR A 397 -29.44 4.37 -3.04
N LEU A 398 -28.34 4.40 -2.28
CA LEU A 398 -27.77 5.64 -1.73
C LEU A 398 -26.84 6.34 -2.74
N ALA A 399 -27.40 7.21 -3.58
CA ALA A 399 -26.63 7.94 -4.60
C ALA A 399 -26.11 9.33 -4.17
N MET A 400 -26.63 9.90 -3.08
CA MET A 400 -26.13 11.11 -2.40
C MET A 400 -26.57 11.14 -0.92
N GLY A 401 -25.94 11.94 -0.07
CA GLY A 401 -26.41 12.21 1.30
C GLY A 401 -27.51 13.30 1.36
N TRP A 402 -27.94 13.65 2.57
CA TRP A 402 -29.07 14.58 2.77
C TRP A 402 -28.68 16.02 3.16
N GLY A 403 -29.59 16.97 2.95
CA GLY A 403 -29.45 18.38 3.34
C GLY A 403 -29.17 19.33 2.17
N SER A 404 -28.54 20.48 2.43
CA SER A 404 -28.26 21.50 1.40
C SER A 404 -27.31 21.05 0.29
N GLY A 405 -26.48 20.03 0.55
CA GLY A 405 -25.68 19.39 -0.49
C GLY A 405 -26.48 18.62 -1.55
N SER A 406 -27.76 18.33 -1.32
CA SER A 406 -28.58 17.45 -2.17
C SER A 406 -29.30 18.19 -3.31
N VAL A 407 -29.72 17.44 -4.35
CA VAL A 407 -30.47 17.95 -5.51
C VAL A 407 -31.53 16.96 -5.97
N GLU A 408 -32.44 17.39 -6.86
CA GLU A 408 -33.42 16.50 -7.49
C GLU A 408 -32.75 15.65 -8.58
N PHE A 409 -32.96 14.34 -8.54
CA PHE A 409 -32.58 13.43 -9.62
C PHE A 409 -33.46 13.68 -10.86
N PRO A 410 -32.90 13.82 -12.08
CA PRO A 410 -33.69 13.78 -13.32
C PRO A 410 -34.17 12.35 -13.62
N TYR A 411 -33.35 11.39 -13.22
CA TYR A 411 -33.58 9.95 -13.13
C TYR A 411 -32.53 9.39 -12.16
N LEU A 412 -32.69 8.14 -11.72
CA LEU A 412 -31.66 7.41 -10.97
C LEU A 412 -31.64 5.97 -11.48
N ILE A 413 -30.50 5.52 -12.00
CA ILE A 413 -30.31 4.12 -12.41
C ILE A 413 -29.81 3.34 -11.21
N ALA A 414 -30.63 2.43 -10.66
CA ALA A 414 -30.23 1.60 -9.52
C ALA A 414 -29.42 0.36 -9.95
N PRO A 415 -28.63 -0.25 -9.03
CA PRO A 415 -27.86 -1.46 -9.29
C PRO A 415 -28.65 -2.59 -9.95
N LEU A 416 -29.85 -2.91 -9.43
CA LEU A 416 -30.67 -4.01 -9.94
C LEU A 416 -31.11 -3.80 -11.39
N ASP A 417 -31.44 -2.57 -11.77
CA ASP A 417 -31.97 -2.27 -13.10
C ASP A 417 -30.88 -2.30 -14.16
N ALA A 418 -29.69 -1.78 -13.84
CA ALA A 418 -28.52 -1.91 -14.71
C ALA A 418 -28.05 -3.37 -14.83
N ILE A 419 -28.02 -4.13 -13.73
CA ILE A 419 -27.65 -5.56 -13.74
C ILE A 419 -28.65 -6.37 -14.57
N LYS A 420 -29.97 -6.13 -14.45
CA LYS A 420 -31.00 -6.73 -15.32
C LYS A 420 -30.78 -6.38 -16.79
N ALA A 421 -30.52 -5.11 -17.10
CA ALA A 421 -30.29 -4.66 -18.47
C ALA A 421 -29.01 -5.25 -19.10
N GLN A 422 -28.02 -5.62 -18.28
CA GLN A 422 -26.82 -6.34 -18.74
C GLN A 422 -27.08 -7.85 -18.88
N ALA A 423 -27.75 -8.46 -17.89
CA ALA A 423 -28.13 -9.88 -17.89
C ALA A 423 -28.98 -10.30 -19.10
N GLN A 424 -29.83 -9.41 -19.60
CA GLN A 424 -30.58 -9.62 -20.85
C GLN A 424 -29.68 -9.82 -22.09
N LYS A 425 -28.43 -9.34 -22.08
CA LYS A 425 -27.51 -9.41 -23.23
C LYS A 425 -26.67 -10.69 -23.24
N ASP A 426 -26.46 -11.32 -22.09
CA ASP A 426 -25.67 -12.56 -21.94
C ASP A 426 -26.49 -13.77 -21.48
N SER A 427 -27.80 -13.59 -21.27
CA SER A 427 -28.76 -14.61 -20.80
C SER A 427 -28.54 -15.07 -19.36
N THR A 428 -27.93 -14.23 -18.51
CA THR A 428 -27.87 -14.45 -17.05
C THR A 428 -29.29 -14.45 -16.45
N THR A 429 -29.61 -15.44 -15.61
CA THR A 429 -30.87 -15.48 -14.85
C THR A 429 -30.78 -14.60 -13.59
N ILE A 430 -31.70 -13.64 -13.42
CA ILE A 430 -31.74 -12.78 -12.22
C ILE A 430 -32.77 -13.28 -11.21
N THR A 431 -32.35 -13.45 -9.97
CA THR A 431 -33.23 -13.51 -8.79
C THR A 431 -32.96 -12.26 -7.95
N SER A 432 -33.98 -11.70 -7.28
CA SER A 432 -33.79 -10.47 -6.50
C SER A 432 -34.55 -10.48 -5.17
N SER A 433 -33.87 -10.08 -4.10
CA SER A 433 -34.45 -9.79 -2.79
C SER A 433 -34.14 -8.33 -2.44
N PRO A 434 -34.91 -7.35 -2.98
CA PRO A 434 -34.63 -5.92 -2.83
C PRO A 434 -35.12 -5.39 -1.46
N ASN A 435 -34.71 -6.06 -0.40
CA ASN A 435 -34.95 -5.70 1.00
C ASN A 435 -33.89 -6.34 1.89
N ASP A 436 -33.81 -5.90 3.14
CA ASP A 436 -32.72 -6.24 4.06
C ASP A 436 -33.08 -7.37 5.04
N ASN A 437 -34.12 -8.15 4.75
CA ASN A 437 -34.42 -9.35 5.52
C ASN A 437 -33.39 -10.45 5.23
N ALA A 438 -32.52 -10.71 6.21
CA ALA A 438 -31.43 -11.69 6.12
C ALA A 438 -31.88 -13.08 5.61
N GLN A 439 -33.06 -13.57 6.02
CA GLN A 439 -33.57 -14.88 5.61
C GLN A 439 -34.05 -14.89 4.14
N GLN A 440 -34.71 -13.83 3.67
CA GLN A 440 -35.08 -13.69 2.25
C GLN A 440 -33.84 -13.48 1.37
N GLY A 441 -32.87 -12.68 1.81
CA GLY A 441 -31.60 -12.47 1.12
C GLY A 441 -30.84 -13.78 0.92
N ALA A 442 -30.69 -14.59 1.98
CA ALA A 442 -30.12 -15.93 1.90
C ALA A 442 -30.94 -16.86 0.98
N SER A 443 -32.28 -16.85 1.09
CA SER A 443 -33.15 -17.68 0.23
C SER A 443 -32.99 -17.36 -1.26
N ALA A 444 -32.83 -16.08 -1.62
CA ALA A 444 -32.55 -15.66 -2.99
C ALA A 444 -31.13 -16.05 -3.44
N ALA A 445 -30.15 -16.02 -2.53
CA ALA A 445 -28.75 -16.32 -2.81
C ALA A 445 -28.46 -17.82 -3.00
N GLN A 446 -29.23 -18.72 -2.37
CA GLN A 446 -28.88 -20.13 -2.20
C GLN A 446 -28.63 -20.91 -3.51
N ASN A 447 -29.30 -20.52 -4.60
CA ASN A 447 -29.21 -21.21 -5.91
C ASN A 447 -28.60 -20.36 -7.03
N ALA A 448 -27.95 -19.23 -6.70
CA ALA A 448 -27.30 -18.36 -7.68
C ALA A 448 -25.80 -18.69 -7.85
N ASP A 449 -25.26 -18.60 -9.08
CA ASP A 449 -23.81 -18.73 -9.30
C ASP A 449 -23.01 -17.65 -8.54
N ILE A 450 -23.61 -16.45 -8.39
CA ILE A 450 -23.04 -15.27 -7.71
C ILE A 450 -24.16 -14.57 -6.92
N ALA A 451 -23.87 -14.05 -5.73
CA ALA A 451 -24.77 -13.21 -4.96
C ALA A 451 -24.18 -11.79 -4.79
N VAL A 452 -24.85 -10.78 -5.36
CA VAL A 452 -24.51 -9.36 -5.21
C VAL A 452 -25.36 -8.78 -4.08
N VAL A 453 -24.73 -8.40 -2.97
CA VAL A 453 -25.40 -7.79 -1.81
C VAL A 453 -25.07 -6.30 -1.80
N CYS A 454 -26.08 -5.46 -2.02
CA CYS A 454 -25.95 -4.02 -1.91
C CYS A 454 -26.28 -3.60 -0.47
N ILE A 455 -25.39 -2.85 0.17
CA ILE A 455 -25.57 -2.26 1.51
C ILE A 455 -25.12 -0.81 1.50
N ASN A 456 -25.61 0.00 2.44
CA ASN A 456 -25.20 1.39 2.54
C ASN A 456 -25.00 1.90 3.97
N SER A 457 -24.52 3.14 4.09
CA SER A 457 -24.47 3.88 5.36
C SER A 457 -24.55 5.37 5.05
N ALA A 458 -25.65 6.02 5.46
CA ALA A 458 -26.01 7.39 5.09
C ALA A 458 -25.61 8.43 6.16
N GLY A 459 -25.69 9.70 5.78
CA GLY A 459 -25.39 10.87 6.60
C GLY A 459 -25.77 12.16 5.85
N GLY A 460 -25.79 13.30 6.56
CA GLY A 460 -26.09 14.58 5.93
C GLY A 460 -26.07 15.76 6.88
N GLU A 461 -26.87 16.77 6.56
CA GLU A 461 -26.96 18.01 7.34
C GLU A 461 -27.80 17.89 8.62
N GLY A 462 -27.39 18.56 9.70
CA GLY A 462 -27.92 18.43 11.06
C GLY A 462 -29.37 18.87 11.28
N TYR A 463 -29.98 19.62 10.36
CA TYR A 463 -31.39 20.00 10.47
C TYR A 463 -32.37 18.86 10.14
N ILE A 464 -31.87 17.73 9.63
CA ILE A 464 -32.65 16.51 9.38
C ILE A 464 -32.13 15.37 10.27
N THR A 465 -33.06 14.67 10.91
CA THR A 465 -32.77 13.46 11.69
C THR A 465 -33.32 12.23 10.99
N VAL A 466 -32.45 11.36 10.47
CA VAL A 466 -32.82 10.14 9.73
C VAL A 466 -32.46 8.91 10.56
N GLU A 467 -33.45 8.06 10.88
CA GLU A 467 -33.29 6.89 11.78
C GLU A 467 -32.62 7.28 13.13
N GLY A 468 -32.87 8.53 13.55
CA GLY A 468 -32.31 9.13 14.76
C GLY A 468 -30.87 9.65 14.62
N ASN A 469 -30.23 9.58 13.44
CA ASN A 469 -28.95 10.23 13.15
C ASN A 469 -29.22 11.70 12.78
N ALA A 470 -28.79 12.64 13.62
CA ALA A 470 -29.05 14.08 13.45
C ALA A 470 -27.89 14.73 12.67
N GLY A 471 -27.93 14.60 11.35
CA GLY A 471 -26.80 14.88 10.45
C GLY A 471 -25.65 13.87 10.57
N ASP A 472 -24.95 13.91 11.71
CA ASP A 472 -23.82 13.02 12.03
C ASP A 472 -24.26 11.57 12.25
N ARG A 473 -23.40 10.62 11.86
CA ARG A 473 -23.63 9.18 12.03
C ARG A 473 -23.38 8.74 13.48
N LYS A 474 -24.32 8.01 14.09
CA LYS A 474 -24.18 7.46 15.45
C LYS A 474 -23.04 6.46 15.60
N ASN A 475 -22.78 5.69 14.55
CA ASN A 475 -21.78 4.63 14.47
C ASN A 475 -21.17 4.61 13.06
N LEU A 476 -20.31 3.63 12.81
CA LEU A 476 -19.66 3.41 11.52
C LEU A 476 -20.06 2.04 10.92
N ASP A 477 -21.25 1.55 11.23
CA ASP A 477 -21.79 0.30 10.68
C ASP A 477 -22.54 0.54 9.35
N PRO A 478 -22.78 -0.51 8.56
CA PRO A 478 -23.85 -0.52 7.56
C PRO A 478 -25.20 -0.27 8.23
N TRP A 479 -26.07 0.50 7.57
CA TRP A 479 -27.46 0.69 8.00
C TRP A 479 -28.30 -0.57 7.70
N HIS A 480 -29.55 -0.57 8.16
CA HIS A 480 -30.57 -1.61 7.87
C HIS A 480 -30.16 -3.06 8.16
N ASN A 481 -29.25 -3.26 9.11
CA ASN A 481 -28.63 -4.57 9.44
C ASN A 481 -27.82 -5.17 8.27
N GLY A 482 -27.18 -4.34 7.44
CA GLY A 482 -26.35 -4.80 6.32
C GLY A 482 -25.23 -5.77 6.72
N ASN A 483 -24.70 -5.64 7.95
CA ASN A 483 -23.79 -6.63 8.55
C ASN A 483 -24.40 -8.04 8.61
N GLU A 484 -25.66 -8.15 9.03
CA GLU A 484 -26.39 -9.41 9.20
C GLU A 484 -26.87 -9.97 7.86
N LEU A 485 -27.26 -9.08 6.94
CA LEU A 485 -27.62 -9.42 5.56
C LEU A 485 -26.43 -10.07 4.83
N VAL A 486 -25.24 -9.45 4.88
CA VAL A 486 -24.01 -10.01 4.27
C VAL A 486 -23.63 -11.33 4.92
N LYS A 487 -23.67 -11.44 6.26
CA LYS A 487 -23.40 -12.71 6.97
C LYS A 487 -24.34 -13.84 6.52
N ALA A 488 -25.64 -13.58 6.43
CA ALA A 488 -26.63 -14.58 6.05
C ALA A 488 -26.50 -15.03 4.59
N VAL A 489 -26.22 -14.10 3.67
CA VAL A 489 -25.95 -14.42 2.26
C VAL A 489 -24.66 -15.22 2.10
N ALA A 490 -23.57 -14.77 2.74
CA ALA A 490 -22.28 -15.45 2.70
C ALA A 490 -22.29 -16.82 3.41
N ALA A 491 -23.26 -17.11 4.28
CA ALA A 491 -23.45 -18.44 4.86
C ALA A 491 -23.98 -19.48 3.84
N VAL A 492 -24.67 -19.04 2.77
CA VAL A 492 -25.29 -19.94 1.77
C VAL A 492 -24.70 -19.82 0.36
N ASN A 493 -24.12 -18.67 -0.02
CA ASN A 493 -23.53 -18.46 -1.35
C ASN A 493 -22.01 -18.23 -1.29
N LYS A 494 -21.26 -19.12 -1.95
CA LYS A 494 -19.78 -19.13 -1.96
C LYS A 494 -19.13 -18.05 -2.84
N LYS A 495 -19.93 -17.28 -3.60
CA LYS A 495 -19.48 -16.15 -4.41
C LYS A 495 -20.29 -14.90 -4.07
N THR A 496 -20.22 -14.48 -2.81
CA THR A 496 -20.83 -13.24 -2.34
C THR A 496 -19.94 -12.05 -2.72
N VAL A 497 -20.50 -11.12 -3.48
CA VAL A 497 -19.92 -9.82 -3.83
C VAL A 497 -20.68 -8.74 -3.08
N VAL A 498 -20.00 -7.96 -2.25
CA VAL A 498 -20.63 -6.86 -1.49
C VAL A 498 -20.40 -5.55 -2.23
N VAL A 499 -21.47 -4.82 -2.52
CA VAL A 499 -21.44 -3.46 -3.05
C VAL A 499 -21.81 -2.50 -1.92
N VAL A 500 -21.02 -1.45 -1.71
CA VAL A 500 -21.22 -0.50 -0.61
C VAL A 500 -21.33 0.93 -1.11
N HIS A 501 -22.50 1.56 -0.94
CA HIS A 501 -22.69 2.99 -1.13
C HIS A 501 -22.62 3.72 0.22
N SER A 502 -21.81 4.76 0.38
CA SER A 502 -21.72 5.47 1.67
C SER A 502 -21.10 6.86 1.59
N VAL A 503 -21.55 7.72 2.51
CA VAL A 503 -21.01 9.05 2.80
C VAL A 503 -19.57 9.05 3.33
N GLY A 504 -19.09 7.93 3.87
CA GLY A 504 -17.79 7.84 4.53
C GLY A 504 -17.46 6.41 4.97
N PRO A 505 -16.33 6.17 5.65
CA PRO A 505 -15.87 4.82 5.95
C PRO A 505 -16.86 4.03 6.83
N VAL A 506 -16.85 2.71 6.68
CA VAL A 506 -17.71 1.74 7.38
C VAL A 506 -16.85 0.57 7.87
N ILE A 507 -17.11 0.09 9.08
CA ILE A 507 -16.42 -1.06 9.69
C ILE A 507 -16.93 -2.36 9.06
N MET A 508 -16.01 -3.15 8.50
CA MET A 508 -16.34 -4.39 7.76
C MET A 508 -15.89 -5.66 8.48
N GLU A 509 -15.14 -5.55 9.59
CA GLU A 509 -14.61 -6.70 10.34
C GLU A 509 -15.62 -7.83 10.65
N PRO A 510 -16.94 -7.57 10.89
CA PRO A 510 -17.91 -8.63 11.12
C PRO A 510 -18.16 -9.60 9.95
N TRP A 511 -17.64 -9.33 8.75
CA TRP A 511 -17.83 -10.18 7.56
C TRP A 511 -16.70 -10.12 6.50
N ILE A 512 -15.79 -9.13 6.52
CA ILE A 512 -14.79 -8.90 5.46
C ILE A 512 -13.86 -10.09 5.21
N ASP A 513 -13.48 -10.82 6.26
CA ASP A 513 -12.57 -11.98 6.17
C ASP A 513 -13.31 -13.30 5.94
N ASN A 514 -14.65 -13.29 5.78
CA ASN A 514 -15.40 -14.47 5.39
C ASN A 514 -14.91 -14.95 4.00
N PRO A 515 -14.54 -16.23 3.82
CA PRO A 515 -14.00 -16.74 2.55
C PRO A 515 -15.03 -16.71 1.41
N ASN A 516 -16.33 -16.75 1.73
CA ASN A 516 -17.41 -16.67 0.74
C ASN A 516 -17.70 -15.23 0.30
N VAL A 517 -17.26 -14.21 1.05
CA VAL A 517 -17.22 -12.81 0.59
C VAL A 517 -15.99 -12.65 -0.31
N VAL A 518 -16.18 -12.91 -1.59
CA VAL A 518 -15.08 -13.01 -2.57
C VAL A 518 -14.71 -11.67 -3.19
N ALA A 519 -15.63 -10.69 -3.23
CA ALA A 519 -15.27 -9.33 -3.63
C ALA A 519 -16.04 -8.27 -2.84
N VAL A 520 -15.43 -7.08 -2.74
CA VAL A 520 -16.02 -5.90 -2.09
C VAL A 520 -15.75 -4.69 -2.99
N VAL A 521 -16.84 -4.05 -3.42
CA VAL A 521 -16.87 -2.92 -4.35
C VAL A 521 -17.40 -1.71 -3.60
N TRP A 522 -16.52 -0.77 -3.29
CA TRP A 522 -16.89 0.48 -2.64
C TRP A 522 -17.35 1.48 -3.71
N ALA A 523 -18.67 1.63 -3.81
CA ALA A 523 -19.34 2.41 -4.86
C ALA A 523 -19.65 3.86 -4.44
N GLY A 524 -19.39 4.23 -3.18
CA GLY A 524 -19.36 5.63 -2.74
C GLY A 524 -20.72 6.35 -2.88
N LEU A 525 -20.74 7.48 -3.59
CA LEU A 525 -21.94 8.29 -3.86
C LEU A 525 -21.94 8.79 -5.32
N PRO A 526 -22.35 7.93 -6.27
CA PRO A 526 -22.09 8.11 -7.70
C PRO A 526 -23.06 9.04 -8.45
N GLY A 527 -24.11 9.57 -7.81
CA GLY A 527 -25.15 10.36 -8.50
C GLY A 527 -26.05 9.53 -9.43
N GLN A 528 -26.67 10.18 -10.42
CA GLN A 528 -27.77 9.59 -11.22
C GLN A 528 -27.41 8.32 -12.03
N GLU A 529 -26.13 8.12 -12.33
CA GLU A 529 -25.62 7.00 -13.16
C GLU A 529 -25.15 5.80 -12.32
N SER A 530 -25.49 5.73 -11.03
CA SER A 530 -25.06 4.70 -10.05
C SER A 530 -24.91 3.28 -10.64
N GLY A 531 -26.02 2.64 -11.02
CA GLY A 531 -26.02 1.28 -11.55
C GLY A 531 -25.26 1.13 -12.87
N ASN A 532 -25.22 2.16 -13.71
CA ASN A 532 -24.46 2.13 -14.97
C ASN A 532 -22.95 2.13 -14.72
N GLY A 533 -22.47 3.01 -13.83
CA GLY A 533 -21.05 3.04 -13.43
C GLY A 533 -20.64 1.76 -12.70
N LEU A 534 -21.52 1.22 -11.86
CA LEU A 534 -21.33 -0.06 -11.19
C LEU A 534 -21.23 -1.22 -12.19
N VAL A 535 -22.13 -1.32 -13.18
CA VAL A 535 -22.09 -2.37 -14.20
C VAL A 535 -20.86 -2.26 -15.10
N ASP A 536 -20.43 -1.05 -15.44
CA ASP A 536 -19.18 -0.83 -16.21
C ASP A 536 -17.96 -1.45 -15.50
N ILE A 537 -17.93 -1.42 -14.16
CA ILE A 537 -16.91 -2.10 -13.35
C ILE A 537 -17.20 -3.60 -13.20
N LEU A 538 -18.40 -4.00 -12.77
CA LEU A 538 -18.74 -5.40 -12.48
C LEU A 538 -18.54 -6.33 -13.68
N TYR A 539 -18.78 -5.84 -14.91
CA TYR A 539 -18.59 -6.60 -16.15
C TYR A 539 -17.31 -6.22 -16.93
N GLY A 540 -16.43 -5.40 -16.35
CA GLY A 540 -15.10 -5.13 -16.93
C GLY A 540 -15.09 -4.29 -18.20
N ALA A 541 -16.11 -3.46 -18.43
CA ALA A 541 -16.06 -2.41 -19.47
C ALA A 541 -15.00 -1.34 -19.14
N ALA A 542 -14.64 -1.20 -17.87
CA ALA A 542 -13.35 -0.66 -17.43
C ALA A 542 -12.81 -1.46 -16.24
N SER A 543 -11.49 -1.38 -16.00
CA SER A 543 -10.94 -1.70 -14.68
C SER A 543 -11.41 -0.66 -13.66
N PRO A 544 -11.71 -1.05 -12.40
CA PRO A 544 -11.76 -0.10 -11.31
C PRO A 544 -10.41 0.60 -11.19
N SER A 545 -10.46 1.88 -10.82
CA SER A 545 -9.30 2.77 -10.77
C SER A 545 -9.44 3.89 -9.75
N GLY A 546 -10.50 3.86 -8.93
CA GLY A 546 -10.63 4.75 -7.80
C GLY A 546 -9.70 4.31 -6.66
N LYS A 547 -9.33 5.26 -5.80
CA LYS A 547 -8.59 5.02 -4.56
C LYS A 547 -9.28 5.73 -3.40
N LEU A 548 -9.26 5.17 -2.19
CA LEU A 548 -9.95 5.73 -1.03
C LEU A 548 -9.44 7.14 -0.68
N PRO A 549 -10.31 8.17 -0.53
CA PRO A 549 -9.94 9.50 -0.07
C PRO A 549 -10.00 9.65 1.48
N TYR A 550 -10.07 8.52 2.19
CA TYR A 550 -10.02 8.38 3.65
C TYR A 550 -9.54 6.97 4.02
N THR A 551 -9.21 6.74 5.29
CA THR A 551 -8.89 5.41 5.82
C THR A 551 -10.17 4.66 6.21
N ILE A 552 -10.21 3.34 5.97
CA ILE A 552 -11.20 2.41 6.55
C ILE A 552 -10.52 1.63 7.68
N ALA A 553 -10.91 1.97 8.91
CA ALA A 553 -10.44 1.33 10.15
C ALA A 553 -10.94 -0.11 10.35
N LYS A 554 -10.37 -0.78 11.36
CA LYS A 554 -10.90 -2.05 11.88
C LYS A 554 -11.90 -1.81 13.02
N ARG A 555 -11.75 -0.73 13.78
CA ARG A 555 -12.65 -0.34 14.87
C ARG A 555 -12.93 1.17 14.85
N PRO A 556 -14.08 1.66 15.35
CA PRO A 556 -14.37 3.09 15.42
C PRO A 556 -13.36 3.89 16.27
N GLU A 557 -12.71 3.26 17.25
CA GLU A 557 -11.75 3.92 18.15
C GLU A 557 -10.40 4.18 17.47
N ASP A 558 -10.07 3.45 16.39
CA ASP A 558 -8.78 3.52 15.70
C ASP A 558 -8.52 4.89 15.04
N TYR A 559 -9.57 5.69 14.77
CA TYR A 559 -9.44 7.06 14.24
C TYR A 559 -8.96 8.07 15.29
N GLY A 560 -9.04 7.74 16.59
CA GLY A 560 -8.66 8.64 17.69
C GLY A 560 -9.54 9.87 17.89
N THR A 561 -10.63 10.01 17.11
CA THR A 561 -11.56 11.16 17.14
C THR A 561 -13.01 10.68 17.08
N ALA A 562 -13.91 11.33 17.81
CA ALA A 562 -15.36 11.10 17.74
C ALA A 562 -16.12 12.41 17.99
N ILE A 563 -17.36 12.51 17.48
CA ILE A 563 -18.22 13.69 17.55
C ILE A 563 -18.30 14.26 18.97
N ALA A 564 -17.90 15.52 19.14
CA ALA A 564 -17.87 16.21 20.42
C ALA A 564 -19.28 16.61 20.85
N ARG A 565 -19.64 16.34 22.11
CA ARG A 565 -20.91 16.79 22.72
C ARG A 565 -20.90 18.26 23.17
N GLY A 566 -19.79 18.97 22.96
CA GLY A 566 -19.55 20.35 23.37
C GLY A 566 -18.65 21.07 22.36
N ASN A 567 -17.68 21.85 22.83
CA ASN A 567 -16.66 22.45 21.95
C ASN A 567 -15.66 21.38 21.45
N ASP A 568 -15.24 21.50 20.20
CA ASP A 568 -14.16 20.71 19.60
C ASP A 568 -12.80 21.42 19.80
N ALA A 569 -12.43 21.61 21.07
CA ALA A 569 -11.21 22.32 21.48
C ALA A 569 -9.93 21.45 21.37
N ALA A 570 -9.88 20.55 20.38
CA ALA A 570 -8.82 19.55 20.22
C ALA A 570 -8.46 19.36 18.75
N TRP A 571 -7.75 20.34 18.17
CA TRP A 571 -7.14 20.18 16.84
C TRP A 571 -5.74 19.55 16.93
N ASP A 572 -5.41 18.65 16.01
CA ASP A 572 -4.06 18.11 15.80
C ASP A 572 -3.82 17.89 14.30
N LEU A 573 -2.55 17.90 13.87
CA LEU A 573 -2.20 17.61 12.47
C LEU A 573 -2.43 16.15 12.08
N PHE A 574 -2.63 15.26 13.06
CA PHE A 574 -2.66 13.82 12.88
C PHE A 574 -4.10 13.28 12.84
N VAL A 575 -4.80 13.59 11.75
CA VAL A 575 -6.13 13.06 11.39
C VAL A 575 -6.03 12.01 10.28
N ASP A 576 -7.00 11.10 10.21
CA ASP A 576 -7.05 9.97 9.24
C ASP A 576 -5.71 9.20 9.19
N TYR A 577 -5.14 8.88 8.02
CA TYR A 577 -3.92 8.08 7.87
C TYR A 577 -2.72 8.64 8.65
N ARG A 578 -2.69 9.96 8.89
CA ARG A 578 -1.66 10.59 9.73
C ARG A 578 -1.77 10.12 11.18
N HIS A 579 -2.98 9.90 11.69
CA HIS A 579 -3.23 9.26 12.99
C HIS A 579 -2.75 7.81 12.99
N PHE A 580 -3.19 7.02 12.01
CA PHE A 580 -2.82 5.59 11.88
C PHE A 580 -1.31 5.40 11.75
N ASP A 581 -0.62 6.29 11.05
CA ASP A 581 0.84 6.30 10.92
C ASP A 581 1.55 6.75 12.21
N LYS A 582 0.99 7.73 12.97
CA LYS A 582 1.53 8.18 14.27
C LYS A 582 1.46 7.10 15.34
N GLN A 583 0.31 6.42 15.42
CA GLN A 583 0.01 5.41 16.43
C GLN A 583 0.42 3.99 16.01
N ASN A 584 1.02 3.82 14.83
CA ASN A 584 1.34 2.54 14.21
C ASN A 584 0.14 1.56 14.14
N ILE A 585 -1.06 2.10 13.92
CA ILE A 585 -2.28 1.30 13.75
C ILE A 585 -2.30 0.76 12.31
N ALA A 586 -2.69 -0.50 12.14
CA ALA A 586 -2.93 -1.12 10.85
C ALA A 586 -4.43 -1.02 10.50
N PRO A 587 -4.83 -0.21 9.51
CA PRO A 587 -6.22 -0.11 9.07
C PRO A 587 -6.69 -1.42 8.41
N ARG A 588 -7.97 -1.49 8.03
CA ARG A 588 -8.47 -2.53 7.11
C ARG A 588 -8.11 -2.19 5.67
N PHE A 589 -8.33 -0.95 5.27
CA PHE A 589 -7.84 -0.37 4.00
C PHE A 589 -7.38 1.07 4.26
N GLU A 590 -6.17 1.42 3.87
CA GLU A 590 -5.59 2.74 4.11
C GLU A 590 -6.07 3.83 3.15
N PHE A 591 -5.89 5.10 3.53
CA PHE A 591 -5.97 6.23 2.60
C PHE A 591 -5.13 5.97 1.34
N GLY A 592 -5.70 6.24 0.17
CA GLY A 592 -5.05 6.00 -1.11
C GLY A 592 -5.10 4.54 -1.60
N PHE A 593 -5.70 3.60 -0.85
CA PHE A 593 -5.83 2.21 -1.29
C PHE A 593 -6.89 2.01 -2.37
N GLY A 594 -6.66 1.07 -3.30
CA GLY A 594 -7.66 0.60 -4.26
C GLY A 594 -7.05 -0.37 -5.28
N LEU A 595 -7.72 -1.51 -5.47
CA LEU A 595 -7.33 -2.57 -6.40
C LEU A 595 -7.78 -2.25 -7.84
N SER A 596 -7.15 -2.94 -8.80
CA SER A 596 -7.46 -2.91 -10.23
C SER A 596 -7.67 -4.36 -10.73
N TYR A 597 -8.17 -4.52 -11.97
CA TYR A 597 -8.14 -5.81 -12.68
C TYR A 597 -6.78 -6.10 -13.33
N THR A 598 -5.83 -5.17 -13.26
CA THR A 598 -4.44 -5.36 -13.68
C THR A 598 -3.47 -4.96 -12.57
N ASN A 599 -2.19 -5.31 -12.74
CA ASN A 599 -1.11 -4.96 -11.82
C ASN A 599 -0.28 -3.80 -12.37
N PHE A 600 0.30 -2.99 -11.48
CA PHE A 600 1.19 -1.90 -11.84
C PHE A 600 2.52 -2.01 -11.10
N THR A 601 3.61 -1.67 -11.79
CA THR A 601 4.97 -1.66 -11.24
C THR A 601 5.56 -0.26 -11.29
N TYR A 602 6.25 0.12 -10.24
CA TYR A 602 6.86 1.44 -10.05
C TYR A 602 8.38 1.35 -10.21
N SER A 603 8.97 2.29 -10.95
CA SER A 603 10.40 2.32 -11.28
C SER A 603 10.91 3.76 -11.48
N ASP A 604 12.21 3.92 -11.72
CA ASP A 604 12.85 5.16 -12.19
C ASP A 604 12.49 6.44 -11.38
N LEU A 605 12.54 6.35 -10.04
CA LEU A 605 12.25 7.48 -9.14
C LEU A 605 13.33 8.57 -9.24
N GLY A 606 12.99 9.66 -9.91
CA GLY A 606 13.77 10.87 -10.05
C GLY A 606 13.33 11.95 -9.07
N VAL A 607 14.29 12.72 -8.55
CA VAL A 607 14.06 13.96 -7.80
C VAL A 607 15.00 15.02 -8.35
N SER A 608 14.47 16.23 -8.57
CA SER A 608 15.16 17.35 -9.22
C SER A 608 14.67 18.70 -8.65
N GLY A 609 15.48 19.75 -8.84
CA GLY A 609 15.24 21.09 -8.28
C GLY A 609 16.11 21.40 -7.06
N ALA A 610 16.05 22.65 -6.59
CA ALA A 610 16.92 23.19 -5.55
C ALA A 610 16.12 24.18 -4.67
N PRO A 611 15.26 23.68 -3.77
CA PRO A 611 14.50 24.54 -2.85
C PRO A 611 15.42 25.22 -1.84
N THR A 612 15.08 26.45 -1.46
CA THR A 612 15.76 27.20 -0.42
C THR A 612 15.01 27.08 0.92
N ALA A 613 15.75 26.91 2.01
CA ALA A 613 15.18 26.84 3.37
C ALA A 613 14.68 28.23 3.84
N GLY A 614 13.96 28.25 4.97
CA GLY A 614 13.51 29.46 5.64
C GLY A 614 12.16 30.00 5.14
N LEU A 615 11.86 31.21 5.58
CA LEU A 615 10.55 31.86 5.49
C LEU A 615 10.10 32.12 4.04
N ALA A 616 8.79 32.22 3.83
CA ALA A 616 8.23 32.77 2.60
C ALA A 616 8.45 34.29 2.55
N THR A 617 8.88 34.80 1.38
CA THR A 617 9.34 36.20 1.21
C THR A 617 8.68 36.95 0.06
N GLY A 618 7.88 36.28 -0.76
CA GLY A 618 7.15 36.89 -1.86
C GLY A 618 6.07 37.86 -1.37
N ALA A 619 5.73 38.84 -2.21
CA ALA A 619 4.62 39.74 -1.94
C ALA A 619 3.32 38.94 -1.70
N LYS A 620 2.51 39.37 -0.72
CA LYS A 620 1.20 38.78 -0.47
C LYS A 620 0.28 38.95 -1.69
N GLY A 621 -0.39 37.88 -2.08
CA GLY A 621 -1.42 37.89 -3.13
C GLY A 621 -2.43 36.77 -2.91
N PRO A 622 -3.27 36.45 -3.90
CA PRO A 622 -4.25 35.38 -3.80
C PRO A 622 -3.60 34.02 -3.48
N GLY A 623 -3.89 33.49 -2.30
CA GLY A 623 -3.29 32.27 -1.74
C GLY A 623 -2.09 32.52 -0.81
N GLY A 624 -1.83 33.76 -0.38
CA GLY A 624 -0.70 34.12 0.48
C GLY A 624 0.53 34.67 -0.27
N PRO A 625 1.72 34.66 0.33
CA PRO A 625 2.98 35.03 -0.33
C PRO A 625 3.18 34.34 -1.68
N ALA A 626 3.57 35.10 -2.71
CA ALA A 626 3.64 34.61 -4.08
C ALA A 626 4.59 33.42 -4.27
N ASP A 627 5.72 33.41 -3.56
CA ASP A 627 6.76 32.38 -3.63
C ASP A 627 6.28 31.01 -3.15
N LEU A 628 5.24 30.95 -2.31
CA LEU A 628 4.61 29.69 -1.88
C LEU A 628 4.11 28.82 -3.03
N TRP A 629 3.78 29.44 -4.16
CA TRP A 629 3.17 28.80 -5.33
C TRP A 629 4.18 28.45 -6.43
N GLU A 630 5.44 28.86 -6.29
CA GLU A 630 6.50 28.53 -7.23
C GLU A 630 6.88 27.04 -7.13
N THR A 631 7.05 26.38 -8.28
CA THR A 631 7.56 24.98 -8.32
C THR A 631 9.06 24.99 -8.06
N VAL A 632 9.48 24.53 -6.89
CA VAL A 632 10.88 24.54 -6.44
C VAL A 632 11.58 23.18 -6.60
N ALA A 633 10.79 22.10 -6.72
CA ALA A 633 11.28 20.76 -7.01
C ALA A 633 10.30 19.98 -7.89
N THR A 634 10.78 18.96 -8.59
CA THR A 634 9.95 18.01 -9.35
C THR A 634 10.43 16.58 -9.07
N VAL A 635 9.47 15.73 -8.71
CA VAL A 635 9.64 14.29 -8.51
C VAL A 635 9.00 13.56 -9.68
N THR A 636 9.64 12.51 -10.18
CA THR A 636 9.12 11.67 -11.28
C THR A 636 9.21 10.19 -10.90
N ALA A 637 8.26 9.37 -11.36
CA ALA A 637 8.38 7.92 -11.30
C ALA A 637 7.77 7.31 -12.56
N LYS A 638 8.40 6.25 -13.09
CA LYS A 638 7.87 5.47 -14.19
C LYS A 638 6.94 4.39 -13.65
N VAL A 639 5.77 4.27 -14.27
CA VAL A 639 4.73 3.31 -13.88
C VAL A 639 4.33 2.50 -15.09
N ALA A 640 4.42 1.18 -14.97
CA ALA A 640 4.12 0.23 -16.05
C ALA A 640 2.96 -0.69 -15.66
N ASN A 641 2.00 -0.87 -16.56
CA ASN A 641 0.94 -1.88 -16.44
C ASN A 641 1.56 -3.25 -16.74
N SER A 642 1.74 -4.07 -15.71
CA SER A 642 2.40 -5.37 -15.76
C SER A 642 1.43 -6.55 -15.71
N GLY A 643 0.12 -6.30 -15.86
CA GLY A 643 -0.89 -7.35 -16.00
C GLY A 643 -1.51 -7.40 -17.40
N GLY A 644 -2.48 -8.30 -17.58
CA GLY A 644 -3.01 -8.69 -18.89
C GLY A 644 -4.15 -7.84 -19.46
N VAL A 645 -4.58 -6.77 -18.77
CA VAL A 645 -5.70 -5.91 -19.23
C VAL A 645 -5.36 -4.43 -19.10
N ALA A 646 -6.00 -3.59 -19.91
CA ALA A 646 -5.90 -2.13 -19.78
C ALA A 646 -6.46 -1.66 -18.43
N GLY A 647 -5.82 -0.66 -17.83
CA GLY A 647 -6.24 -0.12 -16.54
C GLY A 647 -5.80 1.33 -16.36
N ALA A 648 -6.20 1.92 -15.24
CA ALA A 648 -5.73 3.23 -14.83
C ALA A 648 -5.23 3.18 -13.39
N GLU A 649 -3.99 3.61 -13.17
CA GLU A 649 -3.38 3.67 -11.85
C GLU A 649 -3.33 5.10 -11.34
N VAL A 650 -3.30 5.26 -10.02
CA VAL A 650 -3.13 6.54 -9.32
C VAL A 650 -1.81 6.56 -8.54
N PRO A 651 -0.68 6.93 -9.18
CA PRO A 651 0.59 7.14 -8.51
C PRO A 651 0.51 8.28 -7.50
N GLN A 652 0.90 8.01 -6.26
CA GLN A 652 0.83 8.96 -5.14
C GLN A 652 2.21 9.28 -4.61
N LEU A 653 2.46 10.56 -4.32
CA LEU A 653 3.68 11.09 -3.70
C LEU A 653 3.37 11.57 -2.28
N TYR A 654 4.05 10.96 -1.31
CA TYR A 654 4.08 11.41 0.07
C TYR A 654 5.46 11.96 0.42
N LEU A 655 5.50 13.02 1.23
CA LEU A 655 6.73 13.54 1.83
C LEU A 655 6.74 13.27 3.34
N GLY A 656 7.85 12.72 3.83
CA GLY A 656 8.23 12.81 5.24
C GLY A 656 9.13 14.02 5.44
N TYR A 657 8.79 14.90 6.37
CA TYR A 657 9.54 16.13 6.65
C TYR A 657 10.70 15.86 7.63
N PRO A 658 11.69 16.77 7.74
CA PRO A 658 12.77 16.66 8.73
C PRO A 658 12.23 16.55 10.15
N ALA A 659 12.85 15.73 11.00
CA ALA A 659 12.33 15.44 12.36
C ALA A 659 12.11 16.70 13.24
N ALA A 660 12.89 17.76 13.01
CA ALA A 660 12.74 19.06 13.66
C ALA A 660 11.40 19.78 13.38
N ALA A 661 10.63 19.32 12.39
CA ALA A 661 9.32 19.88 12.04
C ALA A 661 8.16 19.39 12.93
N SER A 662 8.33 18.28 13.67
CA SER A 662 7.29 17.66 14.52
C SER A 662 5.98 17.30 13.79
N THR A 663 6.01 17.16 12.46
CA THR A 663 4.88 16.86 11.59
C THR A 663 4.59 15.36 11.43
N PRO A 664 3.44 14.97 10.83
CA PRO A 664 3.20 13.62 10.33
C PRO A 664 4.34 13.03 9.50
N SER A 665 4.60 11.74 9.68
CA SER A 665 5.71 10.99 9.07
C SER A 665 5.60 10.83 7.54
N LYS A 666 4.37 10.89 7.01
CA LYS A 666 4.03 11.02 5.60
C LYS A 666 2.91 12.04 5.45
N GLN A 667 2.98 12.84 4.39
CA GLN A 667 1.90 13.73 3.97
C GLN A 667 1.80 13.71 2.44
N LEU A 668 0.59 13.56 1.88
CA LEU A 668 0.36 13.65 0.45
C LEU A 668 0.80 15.03 -0.08
N ARG A 669 1.59 15.04 -1.16
CA ARG A 669 2.10 16.23 -1.86
C ARG A 669 2.15 16.09 -3.39
N GLY A 670 1.58 15.02 -3.93
CA GLY A 670 1.41 14.85 -5.36
C GLY A 670 0.59 13.62 -5.67
N PHE A 671 -0.14 13.65 -6.77
CA PHE A 671 -0.74 12.48 -7.39
C PHE A 671 -0.86 12.70 -8.91
N ALA A 672 -1.03 11.60 -9.63
CA ALA A 672 -1.40 11.60 -11.04
C ALA A 672 -2.41 10.47 -11.28
N LYS A 673 -3.08 10.45 -12.44
CA LYS A 673 -3.81 9.26 -12.91
C LYS A 673 -3.34 8.89 -14.31
N LEU A 674 -2.85 7.68 -14.49
CA LEU A 674 -2.23 7.20 -15.73
C LEU A 674 -3.06 6.06 -16.30
N LYS A 675 -3.70 6.30 -17.45
CA LYS A 675 -4.41 5.28 -18.24
C LYS A 675 -3.38 4.55 -19.10
N LEU A 676 -3.25 3.23 -18.93
CA LEU A 676 -2.20 2.39 -19.51
C LEU A 676 -2.77 1.08 -20.05
N GLU A 677 -2.53 0.82 -21.33
CA GLU A 677 -2.74 -0.49 -21.95
C GLU A 677 -1.86 -1.58 -21.31
N ALA A 678 -2.20 -2.85 -21.49
CA ALA A 678 -1.38 -3.97 -20.99
C ALA A 678 0.05 -3.89 -21.55
N GLY A 679 1.07 -3.95 -20.68
CA GLY A 679 2.48 -3.79 -21.03
C GLY A 679 2.95 -2.35 -21.31
N ALA A 680 2.04 -1.35 -21.31
CA ALA A 680 2.42 0.05 -21.51
C ALA A 680 3.00 0.68 -20.24
N SER A 681 3.86 1.70 -20.41
CA SER A 681 4.40 2.49 -19.29
C SER A 681 4.31 3.99 -19.53
N GLY A 682 4.04 4.74 -18.47
CA GLY A 682 4.00 6.21 -18.45
C GLY A 682 4.87 6.77 -17.33
N THR A 683 5.04 8.10 -17.31
CA THR A 683 5.80 8.80 -16.25
C THR A 683 4.85 9.66 -15.42
N ALA A 684 4.68 9.31 -14.15
CA ALA A 684 4.06 10.19 -13.17
C ALA A 684 5.03 11.34 -12.85
N THR A 685 4.52 12.58 -12.86
CA THR A 685 5.32 13.79 -12.62
C THR A 685 4.62 14.66 -11.58
N PHE A 686 5.30 14.90 -10.46
CA PHE A 686 4.79 15.65 -9.33
C PHE A 686 5.60 16.94 -9.15
N LYS A 687 4.97 18.09 -9.37
CA LYS A 687 5.58 19.41 -9.19
C LYS A 687 5.35 19.86 -7.75
N LEU A 688 6.43 19.97 -6.97
CA LEU A 688 6.39 20.42 -5.59
C LEU A 688 6.52 21.95 -5.53
N ARG A 689 5.49 22.61 -5.03
CA ARG A 689 5.49 24.04 -4.75
C ARG A 689 6.30 24.33 -3.48
N ARG A 690 6.80 25.55 -3.27
CA ARG A 690 7.48 25.94 -2.02
C ARG A 690 6.63 25.62 -0.78
N ARG A 691 5.31 25.86 -0.85
CA ARG A 691 4.35 25.48 0.22
C ARG A 691 4.30 23.98 0.49
N ASP A 692 4.47 23.14 -0.54
CA ASP A 692 4.40 21.67 -0.39
C ASP A 692 5.56 21.10 0.44
N LEU A 693 6.64 21.88 0.63
CA LEU A 693 7.75 21.62 1.55
C LEU A 693 7.66 22.41 2.87
N SER A 694 6.77 23.40 2.98
CA SER A 694 6.72 24.32 4.11
C SER A 694 5.91 23.77 5.28
N ILE A 695 6.27 24.20 6.50
CA ILE A 695 5.37 24.20 7.68
C ILE A 695 4.92 25.64 7.96
N TRP A 696 3.91 25.79 8.82
CA TRP A 696 3.60 27.06 9.45
C TRP A 696 4.41 27.20 10.74
N ASP A 697 5.16 28.29 10.88
CA ASP A 697 5.96 28.58 12.07
C ASP A 697 5.17 29.50 13.02
N GLU A 698 4.76 28.93 14.15
CA GLU A 698 3.97 29.60 15.19
C GLU A 698 4.67 30.80 15.85
N LYS A 699 6.01 30.90 15.76
CA LYS A 699 6.79 32.02 16.33
C LYS A 699 6.83 33.23 15.39
N THR A 700 7.02 32.98 14.09
CA THR A 700 7.10 34.03 13.07
C THR A 700 5.74 34.36 12.45
N LYS A 701 4.73 33.48 12.61
CA LYS A 701 3.43 33.54 11.95
C LYS A 701 3.57 33.63 10.43
N GLN A 702 4.42 32.76 9.89
CA GLN A 702 4.73 32.67 8.47
C GLN A 702 4.97 31.21 8.07
N TRP A 703 4.80 30.93 6.77
CA TRP A 703 5.22 29.67 6.18
C TRP A 703 6.74 29.61 6.05
N SER A 704 7.34 28.47 6.38
CA SER A 704 8.80 28.26 6.39
C SER A 704 9.18 26.88 5.89
N VAL A 705 10.16 26.79 4.98
CA VAL A 705 10.75 25.52 4.53
C VAL A 705 11.81 25.09 5.55
N VAL A 706 11.61 23.93 6.18
CA VAL A 706 12.47 23.44 7.25
C VAL A 706 13.80 22.94 6.68
N SER A 707 14.93 23.41 7.21
CA SER A 707 16.24 22.90 6.82
C SER A 707 16.43 21.45 7.30
N GLY A 708 16.65 20.52 6.38
CA GLY A 708 16.98 19.13 6.70
C GLY A 708 16.62 18.17 5.56
N GLU A 709 16.60 16.89 5.88
CA GLU A 709 16.29 15.85 4.90
C GLU A 709 14.79 15.55 4.82
N TYR A 710 14.23 15.67 3.62
CA TYR A 710 12.86 15.24 3.31
C TYR A 710 12.89 13.85 2.68
N GLY A 711 12.14 12.90 3.25
CA GLY A 711 11.93 11.58 2.69
C GLY A 711 10.91 11.62 1.56
N VAL A 712 11.27 11.07 0.39
CA VAL A 712 10.41 11.03 -0.80
C VAL A 712 9.89 9.60 -1.00
N PHE A 713 8.56 9.46 -0.95
CA PHE A 713 7.85 8.19 -0.96
C PHE A 713 6.85 8.16 -2.13
N VAL A 714 7.03 7.24 -3.08
CA VAL A 714 6.10 7.04 -4.21
C VAL A 714 5.59 5.60 -4.25
N GLY A 715 4.30 5.42 -4.49
CA GLY A 715 3.64 4.12 -4.58
C GLY A 715 2.14 4.21 -4.90
N SER A 716 1.42 3.11 -4.64
CA SER A 716 0.01 2.91 -5.03
C SER A 716 -1.02 3.31 -3.96
N SER A 717 -0.57 3.55 -2.72
CA SER A 717 -1.36 4.02 -1.57
C SER A 717 -0.48 4.73 -0.52
N SER A 718 -1.06 5.13 0.62
CA SER A 718 -0.27 5.64 1.76
C SER A 718 0.58 4.57 2.49
N ARG A 719 0.33 3.27 2.27
CA ARG A 719 1.07 2.16 2.91
C ARG A 719 1.86 1.30 1.92
N ASP A 720 1.33 1.03 0.71
CA ASP A 720 2.12 0.50 -0.40
C ASP A 720 2.96 1.62 -1.04
N VAL A 721 4.09 1.90 -0.39
CA VAL A 721 5.14 2.77 -0.91
C VAL A 721 6.20 1.88 -1.57
N SER A 722 5.95 1.52 -2.82
CA SER A 722 6.77 0.56 -3.56
C SER A 722 8.19 1.07 -3.88
N LEU A 723 8.43 2.39 -3.78
CA LEU A 723 9.76 3.01 -3.94
C LEU A 723 10.15 3.87 -2.72
N PRO A 724 10.71 3.27 -1.65
CA PRO A 724 11.18 4.00 -0.47
C PRO A 724 12.56 4.64 -0.70
N SER A 725 12.61 5.87 -1.24
CA SER A 725 13.88 6.55 -1.49
C SER A 725 14.50 7.18 -0.23
N ARG A 726 15.40 6.43 0.42
CA ARG A 726 16.30 6.96 1.48
C ARG A 726 17.53 7.72 0.95
N TYR A 727 17.65 7.90 -0.37
CA TYR A 727 18.88 8.40 -1.03
C TYR A 727 18.65 9.48 -2.11
N ARG A 728 17.56 10.25 -2.03
CA ARG A 728 17.42 11.54 -2.75
C ARG A 728 16.76 12.59 -1.86
N THR A 729 17.55 13.13 -0.93
CA THR A 729 17.12 14.19 -0.02
C THR A 729 17.34 15.56 -0.67
N LEU A 730 16.42 16.50 -0.44
CA LEU A 730 16.54 17.87 -0.94
C LEU A 730 17.53 18.64 -0.06
N THR A 731 18.82 18.57 -0.40
CA THR A 731 19.89 19.15 0.43
C THR A 731 19.94 20.68 0.31
N PHE A 732 19.71 21.38 1.41
CA PHE A 732 19.70 22.84 1.46
C PHE A 732 21.12 23.41 1.60
N ILE A 733 21.64 24.03 0.54
CA ILE A 733 22.92 24.76 0.59
C ILE A 733 22.69 26.11 1.28
N HIS A 734 23.39 26.33 2.39
CA HIS A 734 23.40 27.62 3.07
C HIS A 734 24.34 28.59 2.31
N PRO A 735 23.89 29.76 1.84
CA PRO A 735 24.81 30.78 1.34
C PRO A 735 25.57 31.38 2.53
N SER A 736 26.86 31.06 2.65
CA SER A 736 27.80 31.71 3.57
C SER A 736 29.03 32.16 2.78
N PRO A 737 29.48 33.42 2.92
CA PRO A 737 30.61 33.94 2.15
C PRO A 737 31.96 33.57 2.77
N LEU A 738 32.99 33.47 1.92
CA LEU A 738 34.43 33.30 2.25
C LEU A 738 34.76 31.90 2.84
N ASN A 739 35.78 31.17 2.40
CA ASN A 739 37.14 31.63 2.04
C ASN A 739 37.82 30.81 0.92
N MET A 740 39.04 31.21 0.55
CA MET A 740 39.82 30.74 -0.60
C MET A 740 40.96 29.73 -0.27
N LEU A 741 41.18 28.81 -1.21
CA LEU A 741 42.48 28.23 -1.65
C LEU A 741 43.22 27.17 -0.77
N PRO A 742 44.17 26.37 -1.36
CA PRO A 742 44.47 25.00 -0.88
C PRO A 742 45.97 24.60 -0.81
N GLN A 743 46.26 23.35 -0.38
CA GLN A 743 47.42 22.49 -0.77
C GLN A 743 47.07 21.02 -0.36
N ILE A 744 47.23 19.96 -1.17
CA ILE A 744 48.38 19.35 -1.87
C ILE A 744 49.36 18.62 -0.93
N MET A 745 49.33 17.28 -0.90
CA MET A 745 50.45 16.36 -1.27
C MET A 745 50.03 14.86 -1.20
N LYS A 746 50.85 13.95 -1.76
CA LYS A 746 50.71 12.47 -1.74
C LYS A 746 51.98 11.81 -1.12
N PRO A 747 52.41 10.54 -1.40
CA PRO A 747 52.21 9.42 -0.46
C PRO A 747 53.44 8.54 -0.17
N SER A 748 53.34 7.61 0.79
CA SER A 748 54.28 6.49 0.99
C SER A 748 53.74 5.46 2.01
N THR A 749 54.13 4.18 2.09
CA THR A 749 54.36 3.05 1.16
C THR A 749 55.03 1.89 1.94
N ILE A 750 54.67 0.63 1.63
CA ILE A 750 55.54 -0.58 1.63
C ILE A 750 55.78 -1.42 2.92
N ARG A 751 55.77 -2.77 2.72
CA ARG A 751 56.30 -3.93 3.51
C ARG A 751 55.53 -4.45 4.75
N SER A 752 55.57 -5.75 5.11
CA SER A 752 55.73 -7.03 4.35
C SER A 752 55.75 -8.26 5.29
N ALA A 753 55.27 -9.42 4.79
CA ALA A 753 55.69 -10.81 5.16
C ALA A 753 55.38 -11.34 6.59
N SER A 754 55.34 -12.66 6.88
CA SER A 754 55.04 -13.90 6.10
C SER A 754 55.03 -15.16 7.02
N VAL A 755 54.64 -16.34 6.48
CA VAL A 755 55.05 -17.72 6.91
C VAL A 755 54.44 -18.30 8.22
N LEU A 756 54.22 -19.62 8.43
CA LEU A 756 53.80 -20.79 7.58
C LEU A 756 53.62 -22.06 8.48
N GLY A 757 52.61 -22.93 8.26
CA GLY A 757 52.57 -24.33 8.76
C GLY A 757 51.13 -24.92 8.77
N GLN A 758 50.72 -26.08 8.23
CA GLN A 758 51.28 -27.46 8.03
C GLN A 758 51.09 -28.39 9.26
N ILE A 759 50.68 -29.69 9.19
CA ILE A 759 50.35 -30.57 8.03
C ILE A 759 49.57 -31.89 8.41
N THR A 760 48.55 -32.30 7.63
CA THR A 760 48.04 -33.72 7.42
C THR A 760 47.41 -34.52 8.61
N LYS A 761 46.75 -35.71 8.53
CA LYS A 761 46.27 -36.76 7.55
C LYS A 761 45.23 -37.68 8.31
N ASN A 762 44.59 -38.80 7.89
CA ASN A 762 44.55 -39.71 6.71
C ASN A 762 43.27 -40.62 6.74
N ARG A 763 42.68 -41.00 5.57
CA ARG A 763 42.27 -42.37 5.05
C ARG A 763 41.57 -43.45 5.97
N VAL A 764 40.78 -44.45 5.52
CA VAL A 764 40.39 -45.01 4.18
C VAL A 764 39.14 -45.96 4.26
N GLN A 765 38.33 -46.05 3.16
CA GLN A 765 37.47 -47.14 2.55
C GLN A 765 36.90 -48.33 3.40
N ALA A 766 35.85 -49.09 3.02
CA ALA A 766 35.35 -49.49 1.68
C ALA A 766 33.83 -49.84 1.58
N ARG A 767 33.40 -50.50 0.48
CA ARG A 767 32.01 -50.70 0.00
C ARG A 767 31.46 -52.13 0.24
N TYR A 768 30.15 -52.36 0.01
CA TYR A 768 29.62 -53.32 -0.98
C TYR A 768 28.11 -53.05 -1.31
N LEU A 769 27.43 -53.89 -2.12
CA LEU A 769 26.18 -53.58 -2.86
C LEU A 769 25.14 -54.72 -2.85
N ALA A 770 23.83 -54.44 -2.72
CA ALA A 770 22.74 -55.39 -3.04
C ALA A 770 21.31 -54.78 -3.23
N THR A 771 20.95 -54.42 -4.46
CA THR A 771 19.68 -54.65 -5.21
C THR A 771 18.27 -54.75 -4.53
N VAL A 772 17.23 -54.33 -5.30
CA VAL A 772 15.88 -53.89 -4.85
C VAL A 772 14.77 -54.99 -4.82
N GLN A 773 13.73 -54.77 -3.99
CA GLN A 773 12.36 -55.30 -4.14
C GLN A 773 11.31 -54.21 -3.73
N SER A 774 10.06 -54.32 -4.19
CA SER A 774 9.06 -53.23 -4.22
C SER A 774 8.08 -53.17 -3.03
N ASN A 775 7.60 -51.94 -2.76
CA ASN A 775 6.38 -51.55 -2.02
C ASN A 775 6.04 -52.27 -0.70
N THR A 776 6.67 -51.79 0.38
CA THR A 776 5.93 -51.42 1.60
C THR A 776 6.33 -50.00 1.99
N ALA A 777 5.40 -49.22 2.54
CA ALA A 777 5.76 -47.99 3.23
C ALA A 777 6.55 -48.39 4.49
N ARG A 778 7.88 -48.19 4.47
CA ARG A 778 8.71 -48.40 5.66
C ARG A 778 8.39 -47.30 6.66
N ASP A 779 7.62 -47.66 7.68
CA ASP A 779 7.40 -46.79 8.84
C ASP A 779 8.75 -46.65 9.56
N ILE A 780 9.44 -45.54 9.31
CA ILE A 780 10.73 -45.25 9.95
C ILE A 780 10.40 -44.91 11.40
N PRO A 781 10.92 -45.65 12.41
CA PRO A 781 10.60 -45.40 13.80
C PRO A 781 11.01 -43.96 14.14
N LYS A 782 10.01 -43.12 14.41
CA LYS A 782 10.19 -41.67 14.61
C LYS A 782 11.16 -41.45 15.79
N PRO A 783 12.39 -40.97 15.55
CA PRO A 783 13.25 -40.55 16.64
C PRO A 783 12.63 -39.27 17.17
N GLN A 784 12.00 -39.32 18.34
CA GLN A 784 11.65 -38.12 19.07
C GLN A 784 12.72 -37.87 20.11
N ARG A 785 13.20 -36.63 20.21
CA ARG A 785 13.71 -36.14 21.49
C ARG A 785 12.66 -36.41 22.55
N LYS A 786 13.10 -36.85 23.73
CA LYS A 786 12.19 -36.97 24.88
C LYS A 786 11.70 -35.57 25.23
N ALA A 787 10.50 -35.22 24.75
CA ALA A 787 9.86 -33.97 25.10
C ALA A 787 9.69 -33.94 26.62
N THR A 788 10.46 -33.08 27.29
CA THR A 788 10.36 -32.89 28.74
C THR A 788 9.27 -31.87 29.03
N PRO A 789 8.75 -31.80 30.26
CA PRO A 789 8.17 -30.55 30.76
C PRO A 789 9.16 -29.39 30.60
N ILE A 790 8.64 -28.16 30.54
CA ILE A 790 9.47 -26.95 30.60
C ILE A 790 10.22 -26.96 31.93
N SER A 791 11.56 -26.89 31.90
CA SER A 791 12.34 -26.70 33.12
C SER A 791 12.44 -25.23 33.46
N HIS A 792 12.29 -24.91 34.75
CA HIS A 792 12.55 -23.60 35.35
C HIS A 792 13.69 -23.65 36.38
N GLU A 793 14.46 -24.73 36.37
CA GLU A 793 15.58 -24.96 37.26
C GLU A 793 16.73 -23.97 36.99
N ARG A 794 17.70 -23.93 37.90
CA ARG A 794 18.98 -23.26 37.66
C ARG A 794 19.61 -23.80 36.37
N ALA A 795 20.17 -22.91 35.58
CA ALA A 795 20.91 -23.28 34.39
C ALA A 795 22.24 -22.52 34.34
N THR A 796 23.23 -23.10 33.65
CA THR A 796 24.48 -22.42 33.32
C THR A 796 24.78 -22.52 31.82
N PHE A 797 25.40 -21.48 31.29
CA PHE A 797 25.99 -21.45 29.97
C PHE A 797 27.50 -21.22 30.13
N THR A 798 28.28 -22.24 29.78
CA THR A 798 29.73 -22.31 30.03
C THR A 798 30.46 -22.26 28.69
N ILE A 799 31.30 -21.25 28.47
CA ILE A 799 32.17 -21.20 27.30
C ILE A 799 33.49 -21.93 27.62
N LYS A 800 33.94 -22.81 26.74
CA LYS A 800 35.18 -23.60 26.91
C LYS A 800 36.38 -22.64 27.04
N ASN A 801 37.09 -22.75 28.17
CA ASN A 801 38.19 -21.86 28.56
C ASN A 801 37.79 -20.36 28.72
N GLY A 802 36.49 -20.07 28.86
CA GLY A 802 35.94 -18.71 28.94
C GLY A 802 34.99 -18.52 30.14
N PRO A 803 34.18 -17.45 30.15
CA PRO A 803 33.26 -17.14 31.24
C PRO A 803 32.14 -18.17 31.43
N ILE A 804 31.60 -18.20 32.64
CA ILE A 804 30.46 -19.04 33.05
C ILE A 804 29.30 -18.12 33.43
N PHE A 805 28.20 -18.21 32.68
CA PHE A 805 26.99 -17.43 32.91
C PHE A 805 25.96 -18.28 33.65
N THR A 806 25.38 -17.78 34.74
CA THR A 806 24.27 -18.43 35.46
C THR A 806 22.95 -17.78 35.05
N GLY A 807 21.91 -18.60 34.89
CA GLY A 807 20.55 -18.15 34.59
C GLY A 807 19.50 -19.16 35.06
N LYS A 808 18.32 -19.09 34.46
CA LYS A 808 17.25 -20.07 34.64
C LYS A 808 16.91 -20.74 33.31
N SER A 809 16.55 -22.01 33.38
CA SER A 809 15.97 -22.71 32.25
C SER A 809 14.60 -22.10 31.86
N PHE A 810 14.30 -22.17 30.57
CA PHE A 810 12.94 -22.09 30.04
C PHE A 810 12.68 -23.07 28.88
N GLY A 811 13.62 -23.97 28.59
CA GLY A 811 13.51 -25.00 27.56
C GLY A 811 13.37 -26.41 28.13
N ALA A 812 13.84 -27.39 27.37
CA ALA A 812 13.90 -28.78 27.79
C ALA A 812 14.92 -29.02 28.92
N LYS A 813 14.65 -30.00 29.80
CA LYS A 813 15.61 -30.48 30.80
C LYS A 813 16.59 -31.47 30.16
N THR A 814 17.61 -30.95 29.51
CA THR A 814 18.73 -31.74 28.96
C THR A 814 20.01 -30.88 28.94
N ASN A 815 21.15 -31.53 29.08
CA ASN A 815 22.45 -30.88 28.85
C ASN A 815 22.75 -30.90 27.33
N ILE A 816 23.55 -29.95 26.83
CA ILE A 816 24.01 -29.97 25.44
C ILE A 816 25.34 -29.21 25.29
N SER A 817 26.16 -29.62 24.32
CA SER A 817 27.33 -28.85 23.87
C SER A 817 27.28 -28.53 22.37
N GLY A 818 28.04 -27.52 21.93
CA GLY A 818 28.14 -27.09 20.54
C GLY A 818 28.95 -25.80 20.35
N GLU A 819 29.01 -25.29 19.12
CA GLU A 819 29.65 -24.00 18.80
C GLU A 819 28.72 -22.85 19.25
N ALA A 820 29.15 -22.02 20.21
CA ALA A 820 28.45 -20.80 20.58
C ALA A 820 28.62 -19.72 19.51
N VAL A 821 27.49 -19.22 19.03
CA VAL A 821 27.40 -18.20 17.98
C VAL A 821 26.34 -17.19 18.37
N PHE A 822 26.47 -15.95 17.92
CA PHE A 822 25.44 -14.93 18.13
C PHE A 822 24.70 -14.57 16.84
N THR A 823 23.46 -14.13 16.95
CA THR A 823 22.71 -13.49 15.85
C THR A 823 22.27 -12.09 16.25
N THR A 824 22.52 -11.11 15.37
CA THR A 824 22.03 -9.72 15.54
C THR A 824 20.68 -9.48 14.88
N SER A 825 19.93 -10.52 14.53
CA SER A 825 18.55 -10.34 14.06
C SER A 825 17.64 -9.83 15.18
N LEU A 826 16.85 -8.82 14.87
CA LEU A 826 15.85 -8.22 15.77
C LEU A 826 14.51 -8.97 15.76
N VAL A 827 14.27 -9.80 14.73
CA VAL A 827 13.02 -10.53 14.47
C VAL A 827 13.32 -11.92 13.87
N GLY A 828 12.30 -12.76 13.69
CA GLY A 828 12.45 -14.02 12.98
C GLY A 828 13.31 -15.07 13.70
N TYR A 829 13.17 -15.19 15.02
CA TYR A 829 13.77 -16.31 15.75
C TYR A 829 13.16 -17.68 15.38
N PRO A 830 11.87 -17.84 14.97
CA PRO A 830 11.38 -19.13 14.47
C PRO A 830 12.10 -19.59 13.19
N GLU A 831 12.29 -18.68 12.24
CA GLU A 831 13.07 -18.92 11.02
C GLU A 831 14.54 -19.20 11.37
N SER A 832 15.15 -18.42 12.26
CA SER A 832 16.55 -18.61 12.69
C SER A 832 16.74 -19.97 13.39
N MET A 833 15.82 -20.38 14.25
CA MET A 833 15.93 -21.65 14.99
C MET A 833 15.65 -22.88 14.11
N SER A 834 14.85 -22.73 13.05
CA SER A 834 14.54 -23.80 12.09
C SER A 834 15.45 -23.84 10.86
N ASP A 835 16.35 -22.86 10.67
CA ASP A 835 17.35 -22.81 9.59
C ASP A 835 18.43 -23.90 9.79
N PRO A 836 18.57 -24.88 8.86
CA PRO A 836 19.56 -25.93 8.96
C PRO A 836 21.02 -25.46 9.02
N SER A 837 21.32 -24.21 8.65
CA SER A 837 22.68 -23.66 8.78
C SER A 837 23.13 -23.41 10.23
N TYR A 838 22.21 -23.35 11.21
CA TYR A 838 22.53 -23.32 12.65
C TYR A 838 22.65 -24.72 13.29
N ARG A 839 22.62 -25.81 12.50
CA ARG A 839 22.74 -27.18 13.02
C ARG A 839 24.02 -27.34 13.85
N GLY A 840 23.90 -27.79 15.09
CA GLY A 840 25.04 -28.01 16.00
C GLY A 840 25.51 -26.76 16.76
N GLN A 841 24.96 -25.58 16.49
CA GLN A 841 25.31 -24.33 17.15
C GLN A 841 24.39 -24.01 18.34
N ILE A 842 24.95 -23.39 19.38
CA ILE A 842 24.20 -22.78 20.48
C ILE A 842 23.99 -21.31 20.13
N LEU A 843 22.74 -20.90 19.96
CA LEU A 843 22.37 -19.60 19.40
C LEU A 843 22.11 -18.56 20.50
N VAL A 844 22.98 -17.55 20.54
CA VAL A 844 22.89 -16.39 21.43
C VAL A 844 22.17 -15.25 20.72
N PHE A 845 21.01 -14.83 21.22
CA PHE A 845 20.31 -13.68 20.67
C PHE A 845 20.84 -12.38 21.28
N THR A 846 21.31 -11.43 20.46
CA THR A 846 21.83 -10.14 20.97
C THR A 846 20.74 -9.16 21.38
N GLN A 847 19.48 -9.45 21.03
CA GLN A 847 18.32 -8.65 21.41
C GLN A 847 17.87 -9.04 22.83
N PRO A 848 17.64 -8.09 23.77
CA PRO A 848 17.36 -8.42 25.16
C PRO A 848 16.14 -9.31 25.36
N LEU A 849 15.02 -9.01 24.71
CA LEU A 849 13.76 -9.73 24.87
C LEU A 849 13.50 -10.68 23.70
N ILE A 850 13.27 -11.97 23.99
CA ILE A 850 13.02 -13.03 22.99
C ILE A 850 11.82 -13.90 23.40
N GLY A 851 11.10 -14.46 22.41
CA GLY A 851 9.90 -15.28 22.62
C GLY A 851 8.58 -14.50 22.67
N ASN A 852 8.64 -13.17 22.63
CA ASN A 852 7.51 -12.24 22.71
C ASN A 852 6.52 -12.37 21.54
N TYR A 853 6.95 -12.86 20.38
CA TYR A 853 6.10 -13.13 19.22
C TYR A 853 5.56 -14.58 19.18
N GLY A 854 5.86 -15.40 20.19
CA GLY A 854 5.46 -16.81 20.24
C GLY A 854 6.11 -17.64 19.14
N VAL A 855 5.49 -18.77 18.82
CA VAL A 855 5.89 -19.68 17.76
C VAL A 855 4.68 -19.93 16.84
N PRO A 856 4.84 -19.75 15.51
CA PRO A 856 3.73 -19.87 14.57
C PRO A 856 3.31 -21.32 14.34
N SER A 857 2.11 -21.54 13.81
CA SER A 857 1.68 -22.89 13.43
C SER A 857 2.49 -23.44 12.25
N ALA A 858 2.61 -24.77 12.18
CA ALA A 858 3.22 -25.50 11.06
C ALA A 858 2.34 -25.49 9.78
N ALA A 859 1.68 -24.37 9.50
CA ALA A 859 0.88 -24.15 8.31
C ALA A 859 1.75 -24.23 7.06
N ARG A 860 1.27 -24.96 6.05
CA ARG A 860 1.89 -25.05 4.73
C ARG A 860 1.24 -24.08 3.75
N ASP A 861 2.00 -23.69 2.74
CA ASP A 861 1.53 -22.89 1.60
C ASP A 861 0.96 -23.77 0.47
N GLU A 862 0.55 -23.12 -0.62
CA GLU A 862 0.01 -23.73 -1.83
C GLU A 862 0.98 -24.69 -2.55
N HIS A 863 2.28 -24.66 -2.24
CA HIS A 863 3.28 -25.60 -2.73
C HIS A 863 3.56 -26.76 -1.74
N GLY A 864 2.91 -26.76 -0.58
CA GLY A 864 3.12 -27.74 0.49
C GLY A 864 4.33 -27.46 1.39
N LEU A 865 4.95 -26.28 1.28
CA LEU A 865 6.14 -25.88 2.04
C LEU A 865 5.75 -25.16 3.32
N LEU A 866 6.55 -25.27 4.39
CA LEU A 866 6.22 -24.64 5.67
C LEU A 866 6.30 -23.10 5.59
N ARG A 867 5.20 -22.41 5.89
CA ARG A 867 5.03 -20.97 5.62
C ARG A 867 5.93 -20.08 6.48
N TYR A 868 6.23 -20.49 7.70
CA TYR A 868 6.89 -19.68 8.75
C TYR A 868 8.15 -20.33 9.35
N PHE A 869 8.64 -21.43 8.78
CA PHE A 869 9.81 -22.17 9.23
C PHE A 869 10.70 -22.53 8.05
N GLU A 870 12.02 -22.59 8.26
CA GLU A 870 12.99 -22.92 7.21
C GLU A 870 13.33 -24.43 7.15
N SER A 871 12.90 -25.19 8.16
CA SER A 871 12.76 -26.65 8.13
C SER A 871 11.75 -27.12 9.20
N PRO A 872 11.31 -28.39 9.21
CA PRO A 872 10.22 -28.83 10.10
C PRO A 872 10.49 -28.88 11.61
N ASN A 873 11.75 -28.75 12.06
CA ASN A 873 12.17 -28.95 13.46
C ASN A 873 13.19 -27.88 13.87
N ILE A 874 13.46 -27.70 15.16
CA ILE A 874 14.58 -26.84 15.61
C ILE A 874 15.92 -27.50 15.22
N GLN A 875 16.79 -26.70 14.61
CA GLN A 875 18.12 -27.12 14.14
C GLN A 875 19.24 -26.71 15.10
N ALA A 876 19.09 -25.57 15.78
CA ALA A 876 20.01 -25.11 16.82
C ALA A 876 20.07 -26.11 18.00
N SER A 877 21.27 -26.30 18.56
CA SER A 877 21.50 -27.21 19.69
C SER A 877 20.91 -26.70 21.00
N GLY A 878 20.94 -25.39 21.23
CA GLY A 878 20.48 -24.74 22.45
C GLY A 878 20.34 -23.22 22.26
N ILE A 879 19.60 -22.55 23.15
CA ILE A 879 19.22 -21.13 23.01
C ILE A 879 19.65 -20.32 24.23
N VAL A 880 20.28 -19.16 24.01
CA VAL A 880 20.73 -18.24 25.07
C VAL A 880 20.13 -16.85 24.86
N VAL A 881 19.44 -16.34 25.88
CA VAL A 881 18.78 -15.01 25.86
C VAL A 881 19.02 -14.25 27.16
N GLN A 882 18.85 -12.93 27.13
CA GLN A 882 18.80 -12.11 28.34
C GLN A 882 17.43 -12.32 29.02
N ASP A 883 16.36 -11.77 28.45
CA ASP A 883 14.99 -11.90 28.95
C ASP A 883 14.14 -12.79 28.06
N TYR A 884 13.67 -13.93 28.61
CA TYR A 884 12.63 -14.74 27.98
C TYR A 884 11.24 -14.16 28.29
N ALA A 885 10.47 -13.86 27.25
CA ALA A 885 9.10 -13.39 27.37
C ALA A 885 8.14 -14.54 27.78
N LEU A 886 7.80 -14.58 29.07
CA LEU A 886 6.86 -15.56 29.66
C LEU A 886 5.44 -15.57 29.04
N LYS A 887 5.11 -14.58 28.21
CA LYS A 887 3.87 -14.49 27.43
C LYS A 887 4.19 -13.99 26.03
N HIS A 888 3.54 -14.58 25.03
CA HIS A 888 3.62 -14.13 23.65
C HIS A 888 2.40 -13.30 23.23
N SER A 889 2.57 -12.44 22.23
CA SER A 889 1.47 -11.71 21.59
C SER A 889 1.79 -11.46 20.11
N HIS A 890 1.37 -12.40 19.25
CA HIS A 890 1.41 -12.25 17.80
C HIS A 890 0.28 -13.07 17.17
N TRP A 891 -0.29 -12.58 16.06
CA TRP A 891 -1.50 -13.15 15.46
C TRP A 891 -1.30 -14.53 14.79
N THR A 892 -0.06 -14.91 14.50
CA THR A 892 0.28 -16.26 13.99
C THR A 892 0.58 -17.28 15.09
N ALA A 893 0.79 -16.84 16.34
CA ALA A 893 1.33 -17.68 17.40
C ALA A 893 0.31 -18.72 17.89
N VAL A 894 0.78 -19.94 18.13
CA VAL A 894 -0.04 -21.05 18.67
C VAL A 894 0.60 -21.76 19.86
N GLU A 895 1.91 -21.61 20.06
CA GLU A 895 2.63 -22.07 21.25
C GLU A 895 3.69 -21.01 21.64
N SER A 896 4.16 -21.05 22.88
CA SER A 896 5.28 -20.21 23.33
C SER A 896 6.63 -20.80 22.91
N LEU A 897 7.67 -19.97 22.96
CA LEU A 897 9.04 -20.42 22.70
C LEU A 897 9.51 -21.49 23.72
N ALA A 898 9.05 -21.42 24.97
CA ALA A 898 9.34 -22.42 25.99
C ALA A 898 8.68 -23.77 25.65
N GLU A 899 7.41 -23.77 25.27
CA GLU A 899 6.68 -24.97 24.84
C GLU A 899 7.33 -25.60 23.61
N TRP A 900 7.70 -24.80 22.59
CA TRP A 900 8.40 -25.30 21.41
C TRP A 900 9.76 -25.90 21.76
N CYS A 901 10.59 -25.22 22.56
CA CYS A 901 11.88 -25.73 23.00
C CYS A 901 11.74 -27.04 23.81
N ALA A 902 10.78 -27.11 24.72
CA ALA A 902 10.51 -28.32 25.52
C ALA A 902 10.02 -29.49 24.65
N ARG A 903 9.09 -29.21 23.71
CA ARG A 903 8.53 -30.17 22.75
C ARG A 903 9.58 -30.72 21.77
N GLU A 904 10.54 -29.89 21.38
CA GLU A 904 11.66 -30.21 20.49
C GLU A 904 12.94 -30.59 21.25
N GLY A 905 12.87 -30.83 22.58
CA GLY A 905 14.01 -31.23 23.40
C GLY A 905 15.24 -30.30 23.35
N VAL A 906 15.04 -29.00 23.12
CA VAL A 906 16.09 -27.97 23.07
C VAL A 906 16.21 -27.31 24.45
N PRO A 907 17.39 -27.33 25.09
CA PRO A 907 17.61 -26.57 26.31
C PRO A 907 17.77 -25.08 25.99
N ALA A 908 17.19 -24.24 26.83
CA ALA A 908 17.16 -22.79 26.64
C ALA A 908 17.32 -22.07 27.98
N ILE A 909 18.18 -21.04 28.02
CA ILE A 909 18.57 -20.32 29.24
C ILE A 909 18.30 -18.81 29.11
N SER A 910 17.68 -18.24 30.14
CA SER A 910 17.42 -16.80 30.33
C SER A 910 18.13 -16.28 31.58
N GLY A 911 18.44 -14.99 31.61
CA GLY A 911 19.20 -14.32 32.67
C GLY A 911 20.69 -14.14 32.35
N VAL A 912 21.11 -14.47 31.13
CA VAL A 912 22.50 -14.33 30.67
C VAL A 912 22.71 -12.94 30.06
N ASP A 913 23.77 -12.22 30.41
CA ASP A 913 24.15 -11.01 29.69
C ASP A 913 24.66 -11.38 28.29
N THR A 914 23.78 -11.35 27.30
CA THR A 914 24.14 -11.68 25.92
C THR A 914 25.06 -10.64 25.28
N ARG A 915 25.20 -9.44 25.86
CA ARG A 915 26.18 -8.43 25.39
C ARG A 915 27.59 -8.80 25.83
N GLU A 916 27.77 -9.29 27.05
CA GLU A 916 29.04 -9.84 27.53
C GLU A 916 29.44 -11.07 26.69
N VAL A 917 28.52 -12.02 26.49
CA VAL A 917 28.73 -13.19 25.61
C VAL A 917 29.15 -12.76 24.18
N VAL A 918 28.42 -11.80 23.58
CA VAL A 918 28.72 -11.31 22.22
C VAL A 918 30.06 -10.59 22.16
N THR A 919 30.44 -9.86 23.22
CA THR A 919 31.75 -9.19 23.30
C THR A 919 32.86 -10.24 23.33
N TYR A 920 32.76 -11.24 24.21
CA TYR A 920 33.69 -12.35 24.27
C TYR A 920 33.81 -13.10 22.92
N LEU A 921 32.69 -13.44 22.28
CA LEU A 921 32.70 -14.14 20.99
C LEU A 921 33.26 -13.28 19.85
N ARG A 922 33.19 -11.94 19.91
CA ARG A 922 33.86 -11.04 18.96
C ARG A 922 35.37 -10.93 19.22
N GLU A 923 35.77 -10.96 20.48
CA GLU A 923 37.17 -10.85 20.91
C GLU A 923 37.96 -12.14 20.73
N GLN A 924 37.38 -13.30 21.07
CA GLN A 924 38.05 -14.61 20.98
C GLN A 924 37.67 -15.40 19.72
N GLY A 925 36.45 -15.21 19.21
CA GLY A 925 35.88 -15.97 18.10
C GLY A 925 34.73 -16.89 18.52
N SER A 926 34.08 -17.54 17.56
CA SER A 926 33.09 -18.57 17.89
C SER A 926 33.77 -19.72 18.63
N SER A 927 33.15 -20.14 19.73
CA SER A 927 33.81 -20.93 20.78
C SER A 927 32.94 -22.10 21.19
N LEU A 928 33.51 -23.27 21.50
CA LEU A 928 32.72 -24.38 22.04
C LEU A 928 32.12 -23.99 23.40
N ALA A 929 30.87 -24.37 23.64
CA ALA A 929 30.16 -24.09 24.88
C ALA A 929 29.24 -25.25 25.30
N ARG A 930 28.79 -25.22 26.56
CA ARG A 930 27.85 -26.19 27.17
C ARG A 930 26.71 -25.44 27.84
N ILE A 931 25.46 -25.91 27.67
CA ILE A 931 24.34 -25.56 28.54
C ILE A 931 24.10 -26.74 29.49
N THR A 932 24.03 -26.45 30.79
CA THR A 932 23.77 -27.46 31.84
C THR A 932 22.56 -27.03 32.68
N ILE A 933 21.63 -27.95 32.95
CA ILE A 933 20.34 -27.69 33.61
C ILE A 933 20.21 -28.51 34.91
N GLY A 934 20.02 -27.84 36.05
CA GLY A 934 19.89 -28.44 37.38
C GLY A 934 20.94 -27.94 38.37
N GLU A 935 20.97 -28.55 39.57
CA GLU A 935 22.02 -28.34 40.58
C GLU A 935 22.77 -29.64 40.87
N GLU A 936 23.59 -30.09 39.93
CA GLU A 936 24.75 -30.92 40.25
C GLU A 936 25.86 -30.72 39.20
N TYR A 937 27.09 -30.50 39.67
CA TYR A 937 28.30 -30.66 38.87
C TYR A 937 28.77 -32.08 39.18
N ASP A 938 28.25 -33.06 38.46
CA ASP A 938 28.79 -34.41 38.54
C ASP A 938 30.13 -34.41 37.79
N ALA A 939 31.20 -34.77 38.50
CA ALA A 939 32.55 -34.84 37.94
C ALA A 939 32.73 -36.08 37.05
N ASP A 940 31.84 -37.08 37.15
CA ASP A 940 31.84 -38.28 36.33
C ASP A 940 30.94 -38.13 35.06
N GLU A 941 30.02 -37.14 35.01
CA GLU A 941 29.34 -36.70 33.77
C GLU A 941 30.06 -35.52 33.08
N ASP A 942 31.39 -35.59 32.92
CA ASP A 942 32.10 -34.60 32.09
C ASP A 942 31.88 -34.85 30.59
N GLU A 943 30.64 -34.58 30.12
CA GLU A 943 30.28 -34.58 28.71
C GLU A 943 31.25 -33.68 27.93
N ALA A 944 32.17 -34.32 27.21
CA ALA A 944 33.19 -33.65 26.43
C ALA A 944 32.53 -32.72 25.41
N TYR A 945 33.00 -31.46 25.37
CA TYR A 945 32.56 -30.46 24.40
C TYR A 945 32.61 -31.02 22.96
N VAL A 946 31.45 -31.36 22.41
CA VAL A 946 31.34 -31.88 21.05
C VAL A 946 31.60 -30.75 20.07
N ASP A 947 32.63 -30.91 19.25
CA ASP A 947 32.98 -29.97 18.20
C ASP A 947 32.10 -30.22 16.95
N PRO A 948 31.22 -29.28 16.56
CA PRO A 948 30.41 -29.45 15.36
C PRO A 948 31.23 -29.38 14.06
N GLU A 949 32.41 -28.74 14.08
CA GLU A 949 33.26 -28.57 12.89
C GLU A 949 33.97 -29.86 12.49
N ALA A 950 34.18 -30.77 13.45
CA ALA A 950 34.67 -32.12 13.21
C ALA A 950 33.63 -33.04 12.52
N ILE A 951 32.39 -32.57 12.34
CA ILE A 951 31.26 -33.36 11.84
C ILE A 951 30.83 -32.86 10.46
N ASN A 952 30.53 -33.78 9.54
CA ASN A 952 29.85 -33.44 8.29
C ASN A 952 28.36 -33.15 8.58
N LEU A 953 28.08 -31.91 9.00
CA LEU A 953 26.73 -31.46 9.37
C LEU A 953 25.80 -31.39 8.14
N VAL A 954 26.31 -31.04 6.96
CA VAL A 954 25.58 -31.08 5.68
C VAL A 954 24.94 -32.46 5.45
N ARG A 955 25.70 -33.54 5.63
CA ARG A 955 25.20 -34.92 5.50
C ARG A 955 24.07 -35.24 6.48
N ARG A 956 24.07 -34.65 7.68
CA ARG A 956 22.97 -34.81 8.66
C ARG A 956 21.68 -34.13 8.18
N VAL A 957 21.75 -32.89 7.69
CA VAL A 957 20.56 -32.10 7.29
C VAL A 957 20.06 -32.36 5.85
N SER A 958 20.92 -32.85 4.95
CA SER A 958 20.55 -33.28 3.59
C SER A 958 19.49 -34.37 3.59
N THR A 959 18.49 -34.29 2.71
CA THR A 959 17.57 -35.40 2.41
C THR A 959 18.32 -36.70 2.10
N LYS A 960 17.78 -37.83 2.55
CA LYS A 960 18.38 -39.18 2.34
C LYS A 960 17.92 -39.84 1.05
N ALA A 961 16.81 -39.36 0.47
CA ALA A 961 16.28 -39.77 -0.83
C ALA A 961 15.76 -38.52 -1.59
N PRO A 962 15.69 -38.54 -2.94
CA PRO A 962 15.17 -37.42 -3.69
C PRO A 962 13.68 -37.14 -3.39
N PHE A 963 13.29 -35.86 -3.45
CA PHE A 963 11.91 -35.40 -3.30
C PHE A 963 11.60 -34.30 -4.31
N HIS A 964 10.32 -34.04 -4.60
CA HIS A 964 9.88 -33.16 -5.67
C HIS A 964 8.81 -32.17 -5.21
N VAL A 965 9.02 -30.88 -5.51
CA VAL A 965 8.09 -29.78 -5.24
C VAL A 965 7.67 -29.18 -6.58
N SER A 966 6.40 -29.32 -6.94
CA SER A 966 5.87 -28.88 -8.23
C SER A 966 5.49 -27.40 -8.23
N SER A 967 5.74 -26.72 -9.35
CA SER A 967 5.15 -25.42 -9.66
C SER A 967 3.98 -25.59 -10.62
N SER A 968 2.93 -24.79 -10.42
CA SER A 968 1.78 -24.65 -11.32
C SER A 968 1.92 -23.45 -12.28
N LEU A 969 2.95 -22.62 -12.10
CA LEU A 969 3.09 -21.30 -12.73
C LEU A 969 3.96 -21.31 -14.00
N GLY A 970 4.69 -22.40 -14.24
CA GLY A 970 5.59 -22.56 -15.38
C GLY A 970 5.96 -24.03 -15.60
N ASP A 971 6.81 -24.28 -16.58
CA ASP A 971 7.21 -25.64 -16.99
C ASP A 971 8.73 -25.87 -16.97
N MET A 972 9.50 -24.96 -16.34
CA MET A 972 10.92 -25.14 -16.06
C MET A 972 11.14 -26.23 -15.00
N HIS A 973 12.22 -26.98 -15.11
CA HIS A 973 12.59 -28.04 -14.18
C HIS A 973 14.02 -27.88 -13.66
N VAL A 974 14.16 -27.60 -12.37
CA VAL A 974 15.45 -27.37 -11.69
C VAL A 974 15.81 -28.58 -10.82
N ALA A 975 17.06 -29.02 -10.91
CA ALA A 975 17.65 -29.93 -9.93
C ALA A 975 18.26 -29.12 -8.78
N LEU A 976 17.94 -29.45 -7.54
CA LEU A 976 18.53 -28.81 -6.35
C LEU A 976 19.37 -29.82 -5.56
N LEU A 977 20.61 -29.48 -5.23
CA LEU A 977 21.43 -30.22 -4.27
C LEU A 977 21.12 -29.69 -2.86
N ASP A 978 20.44 -30.51 -2.06
CA ASP A 978 20.04 -30.22 -0.69
C ASP A 978 21.23 -30.39 0.26
N CYS A 979 21.87 -29.29 0.59
CA CYS A 979 22.95 -29.23 1.58
C CYS A 979 22.43 -28.87 2.99
N GLY A 980 21.11 -28.88 3.20
CA GLY A 980 20.43 -28.21 4.32
C GLY A 980 19.49 -27.09 3.85
N VAL A 981 18.76 -27.33 2.76
CA VAL A 981 17.95 -26.33 2.06
C VAL A 981 16.93 -25.65 2.98
N LYS A 982 16.69 -24.34 2.80
CA LYS A 982 15.56 -23.68 3.48
C LYS A 982 14.26 -23.88 2.71
N GLU A 983 13.15 -24.05 3.42
CA GLU A 983 11.80 -24.04 2.80
C GLU A 983 11.59 -22.78 1.95
N ASN A 984 12.17 -21.62 2.34
CA ASN A 984 12.08 -20.42 1.51
C ASN A 984 12.97 -20.39 0.25
N ILE A 985 14.04 -21.19 0.16
CA ILE A 985 14.77 -21.39 -1.12
C ILE A 985 13.85 -22.14 -2.10
N LEU A 986 13.22 -23.22 -1.65
CA LEU A 986 12.28 -24.00 -2.45
C LEU A 986 11.14 -23.11 -2.95
N ARG A 987 10.51 -22.35 -2.02
CA ARG A 987 9.46 -21.36 -2.33
C ARG A 987 9.91 -20.35 -3.37
N SER A 988 11.11 -19.77 -3.22
CA SER A 988 11.63 -18.75 -4.13
C SER A 988 11.88 -19.25 -5.56
N LEU A 989 12.04 -20.55 -5.75
CA LEU A 989 12.10 -21.20 -7.08
C LEU A 989 10.71 -21.55 -7.62
N VAL A 990 9.84 -22.21 -6.84
CA VAL A 990 8.52 -22.68 -7.33
C VAL A 990 7.54 -21.55 -7.59
N THR A 991 7.61 -20.45 -6.84
CA THR A 991 6.83 -19.22 -7.11
C THR A 991 7.25 -18.50 -8.40
N ARG A 992 8.42 -18.85 -8.96
CA ARG A 992 8.95 -18.33 -10.24
C ARG A 992 8.77 -19.31 -11.41
N GLY A 993 7.87 -20.29 -11.27
CA GLY A 993 7.51 -21.21 -12.36
C GLY A 993 8.46 -22.40 -12.55
N ALA A 994 9.49 -22.57 -11.71
CA ALA A 994 10.38 -23.73 -11.76
C ALA A 994 9.90 -24.84 -10.81
N SER A 995 9.54 -26.00 -11.33
CA SER A 995 9.38 -27.21 -10.51
C SER A 995 10.75 -27.71 -10.07
N VAL A 996 10.89 -28.15 -8.82
CA VAL A 996 12.20 -28.48 -8.23
C VAL A 996 12.26 -29.95 -7.81
N THR A 997 13.21 -30.70 -8.38
CA THR A 997 13.59 -32.02 -7.85
C THR A 997 14.84 -31.87 -7.00
N CYS A 998 14.69 -32.14 -5.71
CA CYS A 998 15.76 -32.04 -4.71
C CYS A 998 16.46 -33.39 -4.54
N PHE A 999 17.79 -33.35 -4.48
CA PHE A 999 18.68 -34.49 -4.38
C PHE A 999 19.58 -34.38 -3.14
N PRO A 1000 20.06 -35.50 -2.57
CA PRO A 1000 21.07 -35.48 -1.52
C PRO A 1000 22.32 -34.67 -1.93
N PHE A 1001 22.98 -34.01 -0.99
CA PHE A 1001 24.14 -33.13 -1.22
C PHE A 1001 25.26 -33.75 -2.07
N ASP A 1002 25.50 -35.06 -1.96
CA ASP A 1002 26.57 -35.83 -2.61
C ASP A 1002 26.14 -36.51 -3.93
N TYR A 1003 24.90 -36.29 -4.38
CA TYR A 1003 24.34 -36.89 -5.59
C TYR A 1003 25.15 -36.52 -6.86
N PRO A 1004 25.40 -37.47 -7.80
CA PRO A 1004 26.25 -37.26 -8.97
C PRO A 1004 25.55 -36.47 -10.09
N ILE A 1005 25.18 -35.21 -9.80
CA ILE A 1005 24.34 -34.35 -10.64
C ILE A 1005 24.84 -34.21 -12.10
N HIS A 1006 26.16 -34.18 -12.31
CA HIS A 1006 26.78 -34.13 -13.64
C HIS A 1006 26.32 -35.23 -14.60
N LYS A 1007 25.85 -36.38 -14.10
CA LYS A 1007 25.36 -37.49 -14.92
C LYS A 1007 23.92 -37.29 -15.41
N VAL A 1008 23.10 -36.54 -14.68
CA VAL A 1008 21.65 -36.40 -14.94
C VAL A 1008 21.21 -34.97 -15.27
N ALA A 1009 22.11 -33.98 -15.14
CA ALA A 1009 21.81 -32.56 -15.39
C ALA A 1009 21.21 -32.28 -16.78
N HIS A 1010 21.40 -33.17 -17.75
CA HIS A 1010 20.78 -33.10 -19.09
C HIS A 1010 19.27 -33.43 -19.12
N HIS A 1011 18.65 -33.71 -17.97
CA HIS A 1011 17.19 -33.83 -17.77
C HIS A 1011 16.58 -32.59 -17.07
N PHE A 1012 17.35 -31.51 -16.93
CA PHE A 1012 16.99 -30.30 -16.19
C PHE A 1012 17.37 -29.04 -16.97
N ASP A 1013 16.71 -27.95 -16.63
CA ASP A 1013 16.92 -26.62 -17.22
C ASP A 1013 17.87 -25.75 -16.38
N GLY A 1014 18.07 -26.11 -15.10
CA GLY A 1014 19.01 -25.45 -14.18
C GLY A 1014 19.47 -26.36 -13.03
N VAL A 1015 20.62 -26.04 -12.41
CA VAL A 1015 21.10 -26.67 -11.17
C VAL A 1015 21.24 -25.63 -10.05
N PHE A 1016 20.63 -25.89 -8.90
CA PHE A 1016 20.73 -25.06 -7.71
C PHE A 1016 21.48 -25.79 -6.58
N ILE A 1017 22.26 -25.08 -5.78
CA ILE A 1017 22.91 -25.62 -4.58
C ILE A 1017 22.53 -24.76 -3.37
N SER A 1018 21.93 -25.39 -2.36
CA SER A 1018 21.39 -24.67 -1.21
C SER A 1018 22.44 -24.20 -0.21
N ASN A 1019 21.97 -23.44 0.78
CA ASN A 1019 22.66 -23.28 2.06
C ASN A 1019 22.90 -24.62 2.78
N GLY A 1020 23.71 -24.57 3.84
CA GLY A 1020 24.05 -25.71 4.68
C GLY A 1020 24.96 -25.32 5.86
N PRO A 1021 25.06 -26.16 6.91
CA PRO A 1021 25.89 -25.97 8.09
C PRO A 1021 27.32 -26.53 7.96
N GLY A 1022 28.24 -26.07 8.80
CA GLY A 1022 29.57 -26.66 9.01
C GLY A 1022 30.62 -26.28 7.96
N ASP A 1023 31.76 -27.00 7.98
CA ASP A 1023 32.88 -26.77 7.06
C ASP A 1023 32.57 -27.32 5.65
N PRO A 1024 32.63 -26.50 4.58
CA PRO A 1024 32.46 -26.96 3.20
C PRO A 1024 33.50 -28.00 2.75
N THR A 1025 34.67 -28.11 3.39
CA THR A 1025 35.68 -29.13 3.00
C THR A 1025 35.22 -30.57 3.21
N HIS A 1026 34.23 -30.82 4.10
CA HIS A 1026 33.61 -32.14 4.27
C HIS A 1026 32.81 -32.61 3.05
N CYS A 1027 32.43 -31.71 2.14
CA CYS A 1027 31.56 -31.99 0.99
C CYS A 1027 32.34 -32.35 -0.29
N THR A 1028 33.46 -33.07 -0.16
CA THR A 1028 34.36 -33.38 -1.30
C THR A 1028 33.67 -34.07 -2.48
N SER A 1029 32.67 -34.93 -2.22
CA SER A 1029 31.87 -35.58 -3.27
C SER A 1029 31.09 -34.55 -4.10
N THR A 1030 30.46 -33.59 -3.44
CA THR A 1030 29.72 -32.48 -4.07
C THR A 1030 30.64 -31.60 -4.89
N VAL A 1031 31.81 -31.23 -4.35
CA VAL A 1031 32.84 -30.44 -5.05
C VAL A 1031 33.32 -31.17 -6.32
N TYR A 1032 33.57 -32.49 -6.25
CA TYR A 1032 33.92 -33.30 -7.42
C TYR A 1032 32.76 -33.31 -8.45
N ASN A 1033 31.52 -33.53 -8.00
CA ASN A 1033 30.35 -33.60 -8.86
C ASN A 1033 30.06 -32.26 -9.56
N LEU A 1034 30.26 -31.12 -8.88
CA LEU A 1034 30.14 -29.78 -9.45
C LEU A 1034 31.27 -29.47 -10.43
N ARG A 1035 32.52 -29.85 -10.12
CA ARG A 1035 33.63 -29.70 -11.09
C ARG A 1035 33.36 -30.49 -12.37
N LYS A 1036 32.85 -31.73 -12.26
CA LYS A 1036 32.42 -32.51 -13.44
C LYS A 1036 31.23 -31.89 -14.16
N LEU A 1037 30.27 -31.29 -13.46
CA LEU A 1037 29.17 -30.54 -14.09
C LEU A 1037 29.70 -29.36 -14.91
N PHE A 1038 30.70 -28.63 -14.39
CA PHE A 1038 31.33 -27.52 -15.10
C PHE A 1038 32.14 -27.99 -16.32
N GLU A 1039 32.80 -29.16 -16.24
CA GLU A 1039 33.51 -29.77 -17.37
C GLU A 1039 32.57 -30.29 -18.48
N THR A 1040 31.38 -30.82 -18.15
CA THR A 1040 30.56 -31.60 -19.10
C THR A 1040 29.21 -30.98 -19.49
N SER A 1041 28.83 -29.81 -18.97
CA SER A 1041 27.56 -29.14 -19.27
C SER A 1041 27.70 -27.63 -19.33
N GLN A 1042 26.75 -26.95 -19.98
CA GLN A 1042 26.60 -25.48 -20.00
C GLN A 1042 25.34 -24.98 -19.27
N ILE A 1043 24.65 -25.88 -18.56
CA ILE A 1043 23.47 -25.58 -17.76
C ILE A 1043 23.73 -24.43 -16.75
N PRO A 1044 22.76 -23.52 -16.53
CA PRO A 1044 22.84 -22.50 -15.48
C PRO A 1044 23.00 -23.09 -14.09
N VAL A 1045 23.83 -22.43 -13.27
CA VAL A 1045 24.09 -22.87 -11.89
C VAL A 1045 24.06 -21.69 -10.91
N MET A 1046 23.30 -21.81 -9.81
CA MET A 1046 23.31 -20.87 -8.70
C MET A 1046 23.58 -21.57 -7.36
N GLY A 1047 24.38 -20.94 -6.50
CA GLY A 1047 24.64 -21.41 -5.13
C GLY A 1047 24.42 -20.32 -4.07
N ILE A 1048 23.84 -20.70 -2.93
CA ILE A 1048 23.61 -19.84 -1.75
C ILE A 1048 24.41 -20.36 -0.56
N CYS A 1049 25.12 -19.49 0.16
CA CYS A 1049 25.88 -19.79 1.38
C CYS A 1049 26.84 -20.99 1.20
N MET A 1050 26.54 -22.16 1.75
CA MET A 1050 27.28 -23.41 1.46
C MET A 1050 27.41 -23.66 -0.05
N GLY A 1051 26.35 -23.47 -0.85
CA GLY A 1051 26.39 -23.61 -2.30
C GLY A 1051 27.37 -22.65 -3.00
N HIS A 1052 27.59 -21.45 -2.45
CA HIS A 1052 28.64 -20.54 -2.94
C HIS A 1052 30.05 -21.10 -2.67
N GLN A 1053 30.28 -21.58 -1.45
CA GLN A 1053 31.56 -22.18 -1.04
C GLN A 1053 31.89 -23.44 -1.87
N LEU A 1054 30.89 -24.30 -2.13
CA LEU A 1054 31.07 -25.52 -2.93
C LEU A 1054 31.31 -25.21 -4.42
N ILE A 1055 30.70 -24.17 -4.98
CA ILE A 1055 31.03 -23.66 -6.32
C ILE A 1055 32.48 -23.15 -6.36
N ALA A 1056 32.93 -22.40 -5.35
CA ALA A 1056 34.29 -21.88 -5.28
C ALA A 1056 35.35 -22.98 -5.18
N LEU A 1057 35.14 -23.99 -4.31
CA LEU A 1057 36.00 -25.17 -4.21
C LEU A 1057 35.99 -25.98 -5.53
N ALA A 1058 34.86 -26.06 -6.24
CA ALA A 1058 34.79 -26.70 -7.55
C ALA A 1058 35.59 -25.93 -8.61
N ALA A 1059 35.53 -24.59 -8.59
CA ALA A 1059 36.31 -23.66 -9.43
C ALA A 1059 37.82 -23.63 -9.14
N GLY A 1060 38.26 -24.19 -8.00
CA GLY A 1060 39.66 -24.32 -7.61
C GLY A 1060 40.14 -23.36 -6.52
N ALA A 1061 39.27 -22.48 -6.03
CA ALA A 1061 39.55 -21.60 -4.91
C ALA A 1061 39.56 -22.34 -3.56
N LYS A 1062 39.88 -21.62 -2.49
CA LYS A 1062 39.86 -22.11 -1.10
C LYS A 1062 38.79 -21.38 -0.28
N THR A 1063 38.44 -21.98 0.85
CA THR A 1063 37.62 -21.38 1.90
C THR A 1063 38.46 -21.13 3.16
N ILE A 1064 38.04 -20.15 3.96
CA ILE A 1064 38.66 -19.74 5.22
C ILE A 1064 37.60 -19.63 6.31
N LYS A 1065 37.91 -20.10 7.53
CA LYS A 1065 37.06 -19.87 8.72
C LYS A 1065 37.11 -18.39 9.10
N LEU A 1066 35.95 -17.77 9.26
CA LEU A 1066 35.81 -16.43 9.82
C LEU A 1066 35.84 -16.49 11.34
N LYS A 1067 36.51 -15.52 11.98
CA LYS A 1067 36.77 -15.48 13.43
C LYS A 1067 35.52 -15.77 14.28
N TYR A 1068 34.40 -15.11 13.98
CA TYR A 1068 33.10 -15.32 14.65
C TYR A 1068 31.93 -15.54 13.67
N GLY A 1069 32.20 -15.51 12.35
CA GLY A 1069 31.21 -15.63 11.28
C GLY A 1069 30.24 -14.45 11.15
N ASN A 1070 29.65 -14.27 9.98
CA ASN A 1070 28.64 -13.25 9.77
C ASN A 1070 27.24 -13.85 9.95
N ARG A 1071 26.57 -13.41 11.02
CA ARG A 1071 25.29 -13.94 11.53
C ARG A 1071 24.36 -12.78 11.91
N ALA A 1072 23.78 -12.15 10.88
CA ALA A 1072 23.14 -10.84 10.98
C ALA A 1072 22.25 -10.55 9.76
N HIS A 1073 21.16 -9.81 9.95
CA HIS A 1073 20.20 -9.44 8.89
C HIS A 1073 20.37 -8.00 8.38
N ASN A 1074 21.58 -7.45 8.50
CA ASN A 1074 21.89 -6.07 8.13
C ASN A 1074 23.33 -5.85 7.62
N ILE A 1075 23.91 -6.84 6.94
CA ILE A 1075 25.31 -6.78 6.47
C ILE A 1075 25.39 -6.15 5.07
N PRO A 1076 26.15 -5.06 4.86
CA PRO A 1076 26.35 -4.43 3.57
C PRO A 1076 27.25 -5.27 2.65
N ALA A 1077 26.74 -5.69 1.50
CA ALA A 1077 27.50 -6.34 0.43
C ALA A 1077 27.48 -5.48 -0.84
N LEU A 1078 28.66 -5.10 -1.34
CA LEU A 1078 28.84 -4.30 -2.55
C LEU A 1078 28.86 -5.21 -3.78
N ASP A 1079 27.90 -5.04 -4.70
CA ASP A 1079 27.93 -5.60 -6.05
C ASP A 1079 29.04 -4.92 -6.86
N LEU A 1080 30.12 -5.66 -7.13
CA LEU A 1080 31.27 -5.16 -7.88
C LEU A 1080 30.98 -4.96 -9.38
N THR A 1081 29.85 -5.48 -9.89
CA THR A 1081 29.44 -5.34 -11.29
C THR A 1081 28.54 -4.14 -11.55
N THR A 1082 27.86 -3.62 -10.51
CA THR A 1082 26.99 -2.43 -10.63
C THR A 1082 27.35 -1.26 -9.70
N GLY A 1083 28.25 -1.47 -8.73
CA GLY A 1083 28.62 -0.48 -7.72
C GLY A 1083 27.55 -0.26 -6.64
N LYS A 1084 26.51 -1.11 -6.58
CA LYS A 1084 25.42 -1.00 -5.60
C LYS A 1084 25.75 -1.74 -4.31
N CYS A 1085 25.57 -1.08 -3.17
CA CYS A 1085 25.54 -1.78 -1.89
C CYS A 1085 24.12 -2.32 -1.63
N HIS A 1086 24.01 -3.63 -1.42
CA HIS A 1086 22.80 -4.30 -0.96
C HIS A 1086 22.91 -4.54 0.55
N ILE A 1087 21.81 -4.44 1.29
CA ILE A 1087 21.78 -4.93 2.67
C ILE A 1087 21.37 -6.41 2.64
N THR A 1088 22.11 -7.26 3.31
CA THR A 1088 21.99 -8.72 3.18
C THR A 1088 21.84 -9.44 4.52
N SER A 1089 21.23 -10.61 4.46
CA SER A 1089 21.14 -11.56 5.58
C SER A 1089 22.24 -12.61 5.46
N GLN A 1090 23.10 -12.71 6.46
CA GLN A 1090 24.21 -13.66 6.49
C GLN A 1090 24.05 -14.60 7.68
N ASN A 1091 24.33 -15.89 7.45
CA ASN A 1091 24.44 -16.93 8.46
C ASN A 1091 25.54 -17.91 8.05
N HIS A 1092 26.80 -17.47 8.13
CA HIS A 1092 27.95 -18.25 7.70
C HIS A 1092 29.15 -18.09 8.64
N GLY A 1093 29.91 -19.19 8.80
CA GLY A 1093 31.17 -19.22 9.57
C GLY A 1093 32.42 -19.23 8.70
N TYR A 1094 32.26 -19.23 7.37
CA TYR A 1094 33.32 -19.44 6.39
C TYR A 1094 33.11 -18.50 5.20
N ALA A 1095 34.20 -18.00 4.63
CA ALA A 1095 34.20 -17.22 3.39
C ALA A 1095 35.14 -17.85 2.35
N VAL A 1096 35.05 -17.40 1.09
CA VAL A 1096 35.98 -17.76 0.02
C VAL A 1096 37.21 -16.84 0.05
N ASP A 1097 38.39 -17.39 -0.26
CA ASP A 1097 39.62 -16.64 -0.51
C ASP A 1097 39.70 -16.26 -2.00
N PRO A 1098 39.34 -15.02 -2.40
CA PRO A 1098 39.29 -14.62 -3.80
C PRO A 1098 40.68 -14.60 -4.46
N THR A 1099 41.76 -14.52 -3.68
CA THR A 1099 43.14 -14.56 -4.22
C THR A 1099 43.51 -15.93 -4.82
N THR A 1100 42.67 -16.95 -4.59
CA THR A 1100 42.83 -18.31 -5.11
C THR A 1100 41.89 -18.64 -6.28
N LEU A 1101 41.11 -17.68 -6.77
CA LEU A 1101 40.25 -17.86 -7.95
C LEU A 1101 41.08 -18.07 -9.22
N SER A 1102 40.58 -18.94 -10.11
CA SER A 1102 41.08 -19.10 -11.48
C SER A 1102 40.55 -17.97 -12.38
N SER A 1103 41.27 -17.66 -13.46
CA SER A 1103 40.98 -16.54 -14.37
C SER A 1103 39.61 -16.58 -15.07
N ASP A 1104 38.92 -17.72 -15.02
CA ASP A 1104 37.58 -17.89 -15.58
C ASP A 1104 36.48 -17.31 -14.66
N TRP A 1105 36.84 -16.90 -13.44
CA TRP A 1105 35.94 -16.37 -12.42
C TRP A 1105 36.35 -14.97 -11.99
N ARG A 1106 35.40 -14.27 -11.36
CA ARG A 1106 35.66 -13.04 -10.61
C ARG A 1106 34.72 -12.93 -9.42
N GLU A 1107 35.09 -12.05 -8.49
CA GLU A 1107 34.21 -11.63 -7.41
C GLU A 1107 32.96 -10.93 -7.97
N TYR A 1108 31.81 -11.17 -7.35
CA TYR A 1108 30.52 -10.55 -7.66
C TYR A 1108 30.08 -9.63 -6.53
N PHE A 1109 30.24 -10.06 -5.27
CA PHE A 1109 29.95 -9.26 -4.08
C PHE A 1109 31.12 -9.29 -3.09
N THR A 1110 31.34 -8.19 -2.37
CA THR A 1110 32.28 -8.08 -1.24
C THR A 1110 31.61 -7.41 -0.04
N ASN A 1111 31.83 -7.94 1.16
CA ASN A 1111 31.31 -7.38 2.40
C ASN A 1111 32.04 -6.07 2.77
N LEU A 1112 31.30 -4.99 3.02
CA LEU A 1112 31.92 -3.71 3.37
C LEU A 1112 32.43 -3.64 4.82
N ASN A 1113 32.02 -4.56 5.71
CA ASN A 1113 32.43 -4.54 7.12
C ASN A 1113 33.81 -5.19 7.36
N ASP A 1114 34.10 -6.31 6.71
CA ASP A 1114 35.29 -7.16 6.95
C ASP A 1114 36.06 -7.53 5.67
N GLN A 1115 35.56 -7.12 4.50
CA GLN A 1115 36.10 -7.45 3.18
C GLN A 1115 36.06 -8.96 2.82
N SER A 1116 35.16 -9.75 3.43
CA SER A 1116 34.89 -11.11 2.95
C SER A 1116 34.37 -11.10 1.51
N ASN A 1117 34.77 -12.11 0.70
CA ASN A 1117 34.08 -12.36 -0.55
C ASN A 1117 32.67 -12.88 -0.25
N GLU A 1118 31.66 -12.22 -0.81
CA GLU A 1118 30.25 -12.51 -0.57
C GLU A 1118 29.53 -13.06 -1.81
N GLY A 1119 30.25 -13.31 -2.90
CA GLY A 1119 29.70 -13.86 -4.12
C GLY A 1119 30.71 -13.96 -5.26
N LEU A 1120 30.48 -14.92 -6.16
CA LEU A 1120 31.29 -15.16 -7.35
C LEU A 1120 30.42 -15.12 -8.62
N ILE A 1121 31.04 -14.81 -9.76
CA ILE A 1121 30.44 -14.94 -11.09
C ILE A 1121 31.47 -15.46 -12.10
N HIS A 1122 31.06 -16.39 -12.95
CA HIS A 1122 31.89 -16.90 -14.05
C HIS A 1122 31.95 -15.86 -15.19
N ASN A 1123 33.13 -15.64 -15.78
CA ASN A 1123 33.36 -14.55 -16.72
C ASN A 1123 32.56 -14.68 -18.04
N SER A 1124 32.26 -15.90 -18.47
CA SER A 1124 31.61 -16.24 -19.76
C SER A 1124 30.40 -17.19 -19.69
N ARG A 1125 29.91 -17.57 -18.50
CA ARG A 1125 28.89 -18.63 -18.34
C ARG A 1125 27.79 -18.21 -17.35
N PRO A 1126 26.57 -18.79 -17.44
CA PRO A 1126 25.46 -18.53 -16.51
C PRO A 1126 25.66 -19.23 -15.14
N ILE A 1127 26.82 -18.99 -14.50
CA ILE A 1127 27.14 -19.51 -13.17
C ILE A 1127 27.50 -18.36 -12.25
N PHE A 1128 26.75 -18.21 -11.16
CA PHE A 1128 27.02 -17.23 -10.12
C PHE A 1128 26.60 -17.73 -8.73
N SER A 1129 27.01 -17.04 -7.67
CA SER A 1129 26.69 -17.44 -6.31
C SER A 1129 26.74 -16.28 -5.33
N ALA A 1130 26.04 -16.43 -4.20
CA ALA A 1130 26.04 -15.49 -3.08
C ALA A 1130 26.32 -16.23 -1.77
N GLN A 1131 27.18 -15.69 -0.92
CA GLN A 1131 27.53 -16.23 0.39
C GLN A 1131 26.49 -15.85 1.47
N PHE A 1132 25.78 -14.73 1.26
CA PHE A 1132 24.58 -14.35 1.99
C PHE A 1132 23.32 -15.10 1.50
N HIS A 1133 22.17 -14.79 2.12
CA HIS A 1133 20.87 -15.41 1.92
C HIS A 1133 19.86 -14.44 1.29
N PRO A 1134 19.69 -14.44 -0.05
CA PRO A 1134 18.65 -13.68 -0.74
C PRO A 1134 17.21 -14.11 -0.40
N GLU A 1135 17.05 -15.28 0.23
CA GLU A 1135 15.77 -15.86 0.62
C GLU A 1135 15.28 -15.47 2.03
N ALA A 1136 16.08 -14.78 2.84
CA ALA A 1136 15.85 -14.69 4.28
C ALA A 1136 14.62 -13.85 4.67
N LYS A 1137 13.54 -14.51 5.14
CA LYS A 1137 12.30 -13.82 5.57
C LYS A 1137 12.45 -12.90 6.78
N GLY A 1138 13.40 -13.18 7.67
CA GLY A 1138 13.66 -12.35 8.86
C GLY A 1138 14.47 -11.07 8.58
N GLY A 1139 14.76 -10.75 7.31
CA GLY A 1139 15.70 -9.70 6.92
C GLY A 1139 15.36 -9.03 5.58
N PRO A 1140 16.31 -8.24 5.01
CA PRO A 1140 16.10 -7.47 3.78
C PRO A 1140 15.91 -8.35 2.54
N LEU A 1141 15.00 -7.90 1.67
CA LEU A 1141 14.70 -8.54 0.39
C LEU A 1141 15.48 -7.92 -0.79
N ASP A 1142 16.38 -6.97 -0.51
CA ASP A 1142 17.20 -6.17 -1.45
C ASP A 1142 17.99 -6.98 -2.49
N SER A 1143 18.17 -8.28 -2.25
CA SER A 1143 18.93 -9.21 -3.10
C SER A 1143 18.09 -10.34 -3.69
N ALA A 1144 16.78 -10.40 -3.43
CA ALA A 1144 15.89 -11.45 -3.93
C ALA A 1144 15.87 -11.55 -5.47
N TYR A 1145 16.21 -10.45 -6.17
CA TYR A 1145 16.41 -10.40 -7.63
C TYR A 1145 17.45 -11.41 -8.16
N LEU A 1146 18.32 -11.96 -7.30
CA LEU A 1146 19.25 -13.02 -7.68
C LEU A 1146 18.52 -14.33 -8.04
N PHE A 1147 17.36 -14.61 -7.45
CA PHE A 1147 16.50 -15.71 -7.91
C PHE A 1147 15.88 -15.43 -9.27
N ASP A 1148 15.42 -14.19 -9.52
CA ASP A 1148 14.91 -13.77 -10.84
C ASP A 1148 15.99 -13.93 -11.92
N LYS A 1149 17.19 -13.40 -11.68
CA LYS A 1149 18.37 -13.54 -12.54
C LYS A 1149 18.79 -14.99 -12.79
N TYR A 1150 18.60 -15.90 -11.83
CA TYR A 1150 18.82 -17.33 -12.06
C TYR A 1150 17.74 -17.94 -12.96
N ILE A 1151 16.47 -17.63 -12.71
CA ILE A 1151 15.34 -18.13 -13.51
C ILE A 1151 15.39 -17.59 -14.95
N GLU A 1152 15.80 -16.33 -15.16
CA GLU A 1152 16.09 -15.77 -16.48
C GLU A 1152 17.13 -16.60 -17.25
N ASN A 1153 18.24 -16.98 -16.59
CA ASN A 1153 19.27 -17.84 -17.20
C ASN A 1153 18.71 -19.24 -17.52
N VAL A 1154 17.90 -19.82 -16.63
CA VAL A 1154 17.24 -21.13 -16.82
C VAL A 1154 16.31 -21.11 -18.03
N GLN A 1155 15.47 -20.08 -18.17
CA GLN A 1155 14.59 -19.92 -19.32
C GLN A 1155 15.40 -19.73 -20.62
N GLN A 1156 16.42 -18.85 -20.63
CA GLN A 1156 17.28 -18.65 -21.79
C GLN A 1156 18.01 -19.93 -22.23
N TYR A 1157 18.50 -20.73 -21.27
CA TYR A 1157 19.11 -22.04 -21.57
C TYR A 1157 18.08 -23.02 -22.15
N LYS A 1158 16.87 -23.07 -21.59
CA LYS A 1158 15.78 -23.92 -22.08
C LYS A 1158 15.35 -23.56 -23.50
N ASP A 1159 15.12 -22.28 -23.78
CA ASP A 1159 14.75 -21.78 -25.11
C ASP A 1159 15.85 -22.07 -26.15
N HIS A 1160 17.12 -21.97 -25.74
CA HIS A 1160 18.26 -22.36 -26.56
C HIS A 1160 18.27 -23.87 -26.83
N GLN A 1161 18.07 -24.74 -25.83
CA GLN A 1161 17.99 -26.20 -26.03
C GLN A 1161 16.82 -26.61 -26.94
N ALA A 1162 15.66 -25.95 -26.81
CA ALA A 1162 14.49 -26.17 -27.65
C ALA A 1162 14.74 -25.83 -29.15
N THR A 1163 15.72 -24.97 -29.44
CA THR A 1163 16.14 -24.65 -30.81
C THR A 1163 16.92 -25.80 -31.48
N PHE A 1164 17.48 -26.74 -30.70
CA PHE A 1164 18.28 -27.86 -31.21
C PHE A 1164 17.67 -29.25 -30.97
N SER A 1165 16.63 -29.38 -30.15
CA SER A 1165 15.92 -30.64 -29.94
C SER A 1165 14.53 -30.46 -29.31
N ASP A 1166 13.58 -31.33 -29.68
CA ASP A 1166 12.23 -31.42 -29.08
C ASP A 1166 12.23 -31.99 -27.63
N ARG A 1167 13.35 -31.86 -26.90
CA ARG A 1167 13.50 -32.42 -25.54
C ARG A 1167 12.79 -31.56 -24.51
N ASN A 1168 11.66 -32.05 -24.02
CA ASN A 1168 11.00 -31.48 -22.87
C ASN A 1168 11.54 -32.07 -21.55
N ASN A 1169 12.22 -31.26 -20.74
CA ASN A 1169 12.76 -31.64 -19.42
C ASN A 1169 11.70 -31.69 -18.30
N LYS A 1170 10.44 -31.34 -18.58
CA LYS A 1170 9.34 -31.42 -17.62
C LYS A 1170 9.26 -32.83 -17.01
N PRO A 1171 9.23 -32.96 -15.67
CA PRO A 1171 9.23 -34.28 -15.03
C PRO A 1171 7.95 -35.03 -15.40
N SER A 1172 8.08 -36.32 -15.72
CA SER A 1172 6.91 -37.13 -16.09
C SER A 1172 5.97 -37.29 -14.89
N PRO A 1173 4.63 -37.31 -15.07
CA PRO A 1173 3.70 -37.47 -13.96
C PRO A 1173 4.00 -38.69 -13.09
N LEU A 1174 4.35 -39.82 -13.72
CA LEU A 1174 4.76 -41.04 -13.01
C LEU A 1174 6.01 -40.85 -12.13
N LEU A 1175 7.00 -40.06 -12.57
CA LEU A 1175 8.17 -39.74 -11.75
C LEU A 1175 7.80 -38.79 -10.60
N VAL A 1176 6.92 -37.81 -10.87
CA VAL A 1176 6.41 -36.89 -9.83
C VAL A 1176 5.64 -37.66 -8.75
N ASP A 1177 4.84 -38.66 -9.12
CA ASP A 1177 4.04 -39.47 -8.19
C ASP A 1177 4.86 -40.51 -7.40
N LEU A 1178 5.99 -40.97 -7.94
CA LEU A 1178 6.92 -41.88 -7.26
C LEU A 1178 7.87 -41.20 -6.26
N LEU A 1179 8.01 -39.87 -6.32
CA LEU A 1179 8.88 -39.10 -5.43
C LEU A 1179 8.12 -38.53 -4.23
N SER A 1180 8.79 -38.48 -3.08
CA SER A 1180 8.30 -37.77 -1.89
C SER A 1180 8.01 -36.30 -2.22
N LYS A 1181 7.07 -35.67 -1.51
CA LYS A 1181 6.82 -34.22 -1.60
C LYS A 1181 7.62 -33.40 -0.58
N GLU A 1182 8.31 -34.07 0.35
CA GLU A 1182 9.11 -33.43 1.41
C GLU A 1182 10.41 -34.20 1.72
N ARG A 1183 11.30 -33.57 2.48
CA ARG A 1183 12.63 -34.11 2.83
C ARG A 1183 12.53 -35.41 3.61
N VAL A 1184 13.26 -36.42 3.15
CA VAL A 1184 13.23 -37.78 3.71
C VAL A 1184 14.37 -37.98 4.70
N GLY A 1185 14.05 -38.31 5.95
CA GLY A 1185 15.03 -38.77 6.95
C GLY A 1185 15.96 -37.69 7.53
N VAL A 1186 15.46 -36.47 7.74
CA VAL A 1186 16.25 -35.29 8.20
C VAL A 1186 15.93 -34.82 9.63
N HIS A 1187 15.39 -35.71 10.49
CA HIS A 1187 15.06 -35.35 11.87
C HIS A 1187 16.33 -35.06 12.70
N PRO A 1188 16.30 -34.09 13.64
CA PRO A 1188 17.43 -33.76 14.53
C PRO A 1188 18.11 -34.93 15.27
N ASP A 1189 17.43 -36.06 15.43
CA ASP A 1189 17.93 -37.26 16.13
C ASP A 1189 17.77 -38.53 15.28
N ALA A 1190 17.61 -38.38 13.96
CA ALA A 1190 17.87 -39.47 13.05
C ALA A 1190 19.34 -39.93 13.23
N PRO A 1191 19.61 -41.23 13.47
CA PRO A 1191 20.98 -41.71 13.59
C PRO A 1191 21.74 -41.48 12.28
N ASP A 1192 23.08 -41.38 12.36
CA ASP A 1192 23.93 -41.22 11.17
C ASP A 1192 23.92 -42.49 10.30
N VAL A 1193 22.92 -42.62 9.42
CA VAL A 1193 22.77 -43.77 8.52
C VAL A 1193 23.78 -43.70 7.37
N ASP A 1194 24.39 -44.85 7.03
CA ASP A 1194 25.35 -44.96 5.92
C ASP A 1194 24.71 -45.26 4.56
N GLY A 1195 24.61 -44.22 3.73
CA GLY A 1195 24.65 -44.33 2.27
C GLY A 1195 23.31 -44.31 1.52
N HIS A 1196 23.41 -43.98 0.22
CA HIS A 1196 22.27 -43.88 -0.69
C HIS A 1196 21.52 -45.19 -0.91
N ALA A 1197 20.19 -45.14 -0.94
CA ALA A 1197 19.35 -46.09 -1.67
C ALA A 1197 19.32 -45.77 -3.18
N GLY A 1198 20.50 -45.60 -3.80
CA GLY A 1198 20.63 -45.39 -5.24
C GLY A 1198 20.44 -46.70 -5.99
N GLY A 1199 19.46 -46.77 -6.89
CA GLY A 1199 18.98 -48.03 -7.46
C GLY A 1199 20.04 -48.85 -8.20
N GLN A 1200 20.26 -50.08 -7.76
CA GLN A 1200 20.73 -51.16 -8.63
C GLN A 1200 19.54 -51.89 -9.25
N VAL A 1201 19.55 -52.08 -10.57
CA VAL A 1201 18.67 -53.04 -11.24
C VAL A 1201 19.08 -54.46 -10.81
N ARG A 1202 18.14 -55.27 -10.33
CA ARG A 1202 18.35 -56.70 -10.07
C ARG A 1202 17.99 -57.48 -11.33
N HIS A 1203 18.98 -57.72 -12.19
CA HIS A 1203 18.83 -58.69 -13.27
C HIS A 1203 19.04 -60.12 -12.74
N GLU A 1204 18.49 -61.05 -13.53
CA GLU A 1204 18.72 -62.49 -13.56
C GLU A 1204 18.08 -63.38 -12.47
N VAL A 1205 17.19 -64.22 -13.01
CA VAL A 1205 16.73 -65.51 -12.50
C VAL A 1205 17.92 -66.47 -12.39
N VAL A 1206 17.90 -67.37 -11.40
CA VAL A 1206 18.93 -68.40 -11.22
C VAL A 1206 18.84 -69.47 -12.32
N ILE A 1207 19.98 -69.80 -12.92
CA ILE A 1207 20.27 -71.10 -13.55
C ILE A 1207 21.64 -71.55 -13.02
N ASP A 1208 21.79 -72.84 -12.70
CA ASP A 1208 22.94 -73.40 -11.99
C ASP A 1208 24.25 -73.44 -12.80
N GLY A 1209 25.40 -73.28 -12.12
CA GLY A 1209 26.74 -73.45 -12.71
C GLY A 1209 27.89 -73.18 -11.71
N PRO A 1210 28.84 -74.12 -11.48
CA PRO A 1210 29.83 -73.98 -10.41
C PRO A 1210 31.24 -73.51 -10.83
N VAL A 1211 31.83 -72.64 -9.99
CA VAL A 1211 33.25 -72.59 -9.55
C VAL A 1211 34.39 -72.55 -10.61
N ALA A 1212 35.10 -71.42 -10.69
CA ALA A 1212 36.58 -71.33 -10.48
C ALA A 1212 37.12 -69.88 -10.53
N PRO A 1213 38.04 -69.47 -9.62
CA PRO A 1213 38.87 -68.24 -9.71
C PRO A 1213 40.35 -68.60 -10.00
N PRO A 1214 41.36 -67.70 -9.85
CA PRO A 1214 41.44 -66.23 -9.97
C PRO A 1214 42.52 -65.77 -10.98
N TYR A 1215 42.78 -64.45 -11.13
CA TYR A 1215 44.16 -63.97 -11.30
C TYR A 1215 44.41 -62.55 -10.73
N GLN A 1216 45.69 -62.18 -10.61
CA GLN A 1216 46.23 -61.01 -9.92
C GLN A 1216 46.86 -59.95 -10.89
N PRO A 1217 47.34 -58.77 -10.41
CA PRO A 1217 47.48 -57.57 -11.22
C PRO A 1217 48.87 -57.36 -11.87
N ILE A 1218 48.93 -56.46 -12.86
CA ILE A 1218 50.19 -55.84 -13.34
C ILE A 1218 50.06 -54.31 -13.42
N THR A 1219 51.18 -53.64 -13.14
CA THR A 1219 51.41 -52.19 -13.04
C THR A 1219 51.42 -51.43 -14.39
N GLN A 1220 51.31 -50.09 -14.34
CA GLN A 1220 51.71 -49.20 -15.44
C GLN A 1220 52.91 -48.30 -15.07
N LYS A 1221 53.89 -48.24 -15.97
CA LYS A 1221 54.93 -47.20 -16.18
C LYS A 1221 55.89 -47.67 -17.30
N PRO A 1222 56.65 -46.80 -17.97
CA PRO A 1222 56.33 -45.47 -18.53
C PRO A 1222 56.82 -45.39 -20.01
N VAL A 1223 57.22 -44.20 -20.49
CA VAL A 1223 57.88 -43.92 -21.81
C VAL A 1223 56.91 -44.02 -23.01
N ALA A 1224 56.48 -42.96 -23.71
CA ALA A 1224 57.09 -41.74 -24.26
C ALA A 1224 57.76 -41.91 -25.65
N ALA A 1225 57.30 -41.11 -26.61
CA ALA A 1225 57.87 -40.88 -27.93
C ALA A 1225 57.57 -39.43 -28.34
N ALA A 1226 58.35 -38.83 -29.22
CA ALA A 1226 58.34 -37.38 -29.47
C ALA A 1226 58.21 -37.02 -30.95
N ALA A 1227 57.58 -35.87 -31.19
CA ALA A 1227 57.78 -34.95 -32.31
C ALA A 1227 57.45 -33.54 -31.80
#